data_AF-A0A9N8RW13-F1
#
_entry.id   AF-A0A9N8RW13-F1
#
_cell.length_a   1.000
_cell.length_b   1.000
_cell.length_c   1.000
_cell.angle_alpha   90.00
_cell.angle_beta   90.00
_cell.angle_gamma   90.00
#
_symmetry.space_group_name_H-M   'P 1'
#
loop_
_entity.id
_entity.type
_entity.pdbx_description
1 polymer ?
#
loop_
_entity_poly.entity_id
_entity_poly.type
_entity_poly.pdbx_seq_one_letter_code
_entity_poly.pdbx_strand_id
1 'polypeptide(L)'
;MTIRHRITLLVVLMFVALSAIGGYAVYQTRRSAAEVRQVTEGVVPGTLASADLVSQVKDVQLATMTLVYAPDGNVVAQAQEELKAKKAALQRALAVQDRAAASHAQKGLVAQARDSVENYFAAINDTAAMKAAGKNELAQAFLFANVAQYRDELEGIVETLRVEKNREKDDAITALNATLATTTTAIAIVTGIAMLLLTAIGALLYRQITRPLSRMQGMMSEIASSQDFTRRVPVGRMDEIGHSIVAFNGMIAKIQESSALLKQKTADIQAMLQNMQQGILTVVDGAVIHAEYSAYLEAIFETRDIAGRGLMDLVFADTDLGADVLSQIDAAAHACLGEDCINFAFNQHLLVKEITRRMPDGRGKTLDLSWSAITDDSDTIVRLMLCVRDVTELRKLAAQASEQQRRLEMIGEILAVSEEKFQRFIESSSGFVSENERIIRKHSQADGAALAELFRNMHTIKGSARTYNLQYLTNVVHETEQRYHELREADAGHAWDQDDLMQELARVREAIESYATINEVSLGRKGAARGGHVEHYLMVDRAHIRESLHLLETANVANHDELVAMRDAVHRTLRLVGTESVGEALAGVLESLPSLRRSWARQRPKCVSPITATVCAAMLRAHCATSSCICCAIRSTTVLKAATSASRTASRRRV
;
A
#
# COMPACT_ATOMS: atom_id res chain seq x y z
N MET A 1 15.49 -32.57 -8.40
CA MET A 1 15.17 -33.39 -7.21
C MET A 1 14.85 -32.49 -6.04
N THR A 2 13.61 -32.61 -5.57
CA THR A 2 13.09 -31.93 -4.38
C THR A 2 13.83 -32.41 -3.12
N ILE A 3 13.86 -31.59 -2.08
CA ILE A 3 14.40 -31.92 -0.76
C ILE A 3 13.74 -33.21 -0.25
N ARG A 4 12.44 -33.34 -0.46
CA ARG A 4 11.68 -34.56 -0.15
C ARG A 4 12.27 -35.80 -0.83
N HIS A 5 12.56 -35.74 -2.13
CA HIS A 5 13.12 -36.89 -2.85
C HIS A 5 14.53 -37.25 -2.35
N ARG A 6 15.36 -36.26 -1.98
CA ARG A 6 16.70 -36.54 -1.45
C ARG A 6 16.63 -37.22 -0.07
N ILE A 7 15.78 -36.70 0.83
CA ILE A 7 15.61 -37.28 2.17
C ILE A 7 15.00 -38.69 2.07
N THR A 8 13.94 -38.87 1.27
CA THR A 8 13.29 -40.18 1.11
C THR A 8 14.21 -41.22 0.49
N LEU A 9 14.91 -40.89 -0.60
CA LEU A 9 15.87 -41.79 -1.23
C LEU A 9 16.94 -42.25 -0.25
N LEU A 10 17.43 -41.35 0.59
CA LEU A 10 18.47 -41.63 1.57
C LEU A 10 17.98 -42.48 2.74
N VAL A 11 16.79 -42.18 3.28
CA VAL A 11 16.16 -43.01 4.32
C VAL A 11 15.93 -44.42 3.78
N VAL A 12 15.44 -44.56 2.55
CA VAL A 12 15.27 -45.87 1.90
C VAL A 12 16.62 -46.58 1.76
N LEU A 13 17.67 -45.90 1.28
CA LEU A 13 19.00 -46.48 1.12
C LEU A 13 19.59 -46.93 2.46
N MET A 14 19.38 -46.16 3.53
CA MET A 14 19.77 -46.51 4.89
C MET A 14 19.03 -47.77 5.39
N PHE A 15 17.71 -47.84 5.18
CA PHE A 15 16.92 -49.03 5.55
C PHE A 15 17.36 -50.27 4.78
N VAL A 16 17.63 -50.16 3.47
CA VAL A 16 18.14 -51.25 2.65
C VAL A 16 19.51 -51.70 3.14
N ALA A 17 20.42 -50.77 3.43
CA ALA A 17 21.75 -51.09 3.96
C ALA A 17 21.68 -51.80 5.33
N LEU A 18 20.88 -51.27 6.27
CA LEU A 18 20.68 -51.89 7.59
C LEU A 18 20.05 -53.27 7.48
N SER A 19 19.06 -53.44 6.59
CA SER A 19 18.41 -54.74 6.36
C SER A 19 19.37 -55.76 5.75
N ALA A 20 20.22 -55.33 4.81
CA ALA A 20 21.25 -56.19 4.20
C ALA A 20 22.30 -56.63 5.24
N ILE A 21 22.79 -55.71 6.08
CA ILE A 21 23.74 -56.02 7.15
C ILE A 21 23.11 -56.96 8.18
N GLY A 22 21.89 -56.67 8.63
CA GLY A 22 21.15 -57.51 9.57
C GLY A 22 20.89 -58.91 9.00
N GLY A 23 20.46 -59.01 7.74
CA GLY A 23 20.26 -60.28 7.04
C GLY A 23 21.55 -61.10 6.93
N TYR A 24 22.66 -60.46 6.54
CA TYR A 24 23.97 -61.10 6.46
C TYR A 24 24.46 -61.59 7.84
N ALA A 25 24.33 -60.76 8.88
CA ALA A 25 24.73 -61.13 10.24
C ALA A 25 23.94 -62.34 10.77
N VAL A 26 22.62 -62.37 10.54
CA VAL A 26 21.77 -63.51 10.92
C VAL A 26 22.15 -64.77 10.13
N TYR A 27 22.36 -64.65 8.82
CA TYR A 27 22.80 -65.76 7.98
C TYR A 27 24.13 -66.35 8.48
N GLN A 28 25.12 -65.50 8.75
CA GLN A 28 26.43 -65.93 9.21
C GLN A 28 26.37 -66.55 10.61
N THR A 29 25.59 -65.97 11.51
CA THR A 29 25.40 -66.49 12.88
C THR A 29 24.79 -67.89 12.85
N ARG A 30 23.78 -68.12 11.99
CA ARG A 30 23.18 -69.45 11.83
C ARG A 30 24.18 -70.48 11.31
N ARG A 31 25.06 -70.08 10.39
CA ARG A 31 26.14 -70.95 9.89
C ARG A 31 27.15 -71.29 10.99
N SER A 32 27.62 -70.29 11.72
CA SER A 32 28.55 -70.51 12.85
C SER A 32 27.92 -71.41 13.93
N ALA A 33 26.62 -71.24 14.23
CA ALA A 33 25.91 -72.09 15.19
C ALA A 33 25.88 -73.57 14.75
N ALA A 34 25.77 -73.85 13.44
CA ALA A 34 25.82 -75.22 12.92
C ALA A 34 27.23 -75.85 13.08
N GLU A 35 28.30 -75.08 12.83
CA GLU A 35 29.68 -75.54 13.02
C GLU A 35 30.00 -75.79 14.50
N VAL A 36 29.55 -74.90 15.41
CA VAL A 36 29.67 -75.12 16.87
C VAL A 36 28.97 -76.41 17.27
N ARG A 37 27.74 -76.62 16.80
CA ARG A 37 26.96 -77.83 17.12
C ARG A 37 27.66 -79.10 16.64
N GLN A 38 28.28 -79.09 15.46
CA GLN A 38 29.03 -80.24 14.95
C GLN A 38 30.21 -80.61 15.86
N VAL A 39 30.94 -79.63 16.39
CA VAL A 39 32.06 -79.89 17.31
C VAL A 39 31.56 -80.37 18.67
N THR A 40 30.55 -79.70 19.24
CA THR A 40 30.02 -79.98 20.58
C THR A 40 29.25 -81.29 20.67
N GLU A 41 28.39 -81.60 19.69
CA GLU A 41 27.56 -82.83 19.70
C GLU A 41 28.22 -84.00 18.96
N GLY A 42 29.20 -83.75 18.07
CA GLY A 42 29.84 -84.78 17.25
C GLY A 42 31.22 -85.19 17.75
N VAL A 43 32.19 -84.27 17.70
CA VAL A 43 33.61 -84.60 17.89
C VAL A 43 33.98 -84.77 19.36
N VAL A 44 33.53 -83.87 20.24
CA VAL A 44 33.88 -83.87 21.67
C VAL A 44 33.44 -85.14 22.42
N PRO A 45 32.19 -85.64 22.26
CA PRO A 45 31.77 -86.87 22.95
C PRO A 45 32.56 -88.11 22.51
N GLY A 46 32.94 -88.19 21.24
CA GLY A 46 33.77 -89.27 20.72
C GLY A 46 35.16 -89.31 21.37
N THR A 47 35.78 -88.14 21.56
CA THR A 47 37.05 -88.01 22.28
C THR A 47 36.91 -88.38 23.76
N LEU A 48 35.85 -87.94 24.45
CA LEU A 48 35.60 -88.31 25.85
C LEU A 48 35.43 -89.83 26.00
N ALA A 49 34.64 -90.46 25.12
CA ALA A 49 34.46 -91.91 25.12
C ALA A 49 35.75 -92.70 24.83
N SER A 50 36.77 -92.07 24.22
CA SER A 50 38.08 -92.71 23.99
C SER A 50 38.94 -92.72 25.26
N ALA A 51 38.77 -91.73 26.14
CA ALA A 51 39.41 -91.72 27.45
C ALA A 51 38.82 -92.81 28.37
N ASP A 52 37.50 -93.04 28.29
CA ASP A 52 36.82 -94.12 29.01
C ASP A 52 37.38 -95.51 28.64
N LEU A 53 37.79 -95.74 27.38
CA LEU A 53 38.40 -97.01 26.97
C LEU A 53 39.67 -97.34 27.75
N VAL A 54 40.54 -96.35 27.97
CA VAL A 54 41.76 -96.53 28.77
C VAL A 54 41.38 -96.98 30.19
N SER A 55 40.37 -96.35 30.80
CA SER A 55 39.86 -96.75 32.11
C SER A 55 39.30 -98.18 32.11
N GLN A 56 38.54 -98.58 31.08
CA GLN A 56 37.98 -99.93 30.99
C GLN A 56 39.07 -101.00 30.85
N VAL A 57 40.16 -100.73 30.12
CA VAL A 57 41.31 -101.65 30.03
C VAL A 57 41.96 -101.84 31.41
N LYS A 58 42.14 -100.75 32.18
CA LYS A 58 42.67 -100.84 33.56
C LYS A 58 41.72 -101.58 34.50
N ASP A 59 40.41 -101.42 34.37
CA ASP A 59 39.41 -102.16 35.15
C ASP A 59 39.50 -103.67 34.90
N VAL A 60 39.69 -104.10 33.63
CA VAL A 60 39.89 -105.51 33.29
C VAL A 60 41.18 -106.03 33.91
N GLN A 61 42.26 -105.25 33.89
CA GLN A 61 43.52 -105.60 34.54
C GLN A 61 43.33 -105.82 36.05
N LEU A 62 42.63 -104.92 36.73
CA LEU A 62 42.35 -105.05 38.17
C LEU A 62 41.53 -106.30 38.48
N ALA A 63 40.44 -106.55 37.74
CA ALA A 63 39.63 -107.75 37.92
C ALA A 63 40.42 -109.04 37.63
N THR A 64 41.33 -109.01 36.66
CA THR A 64 42.24 -110.13 36.35
C THR A 64 43.24 -110.36 37.49
N MET A 65 43.78 -109.31 38.10
CA MET A 65 44.65 -109.45 39.28
C MET A 65 43.87 -110.04 40.45
N THR A 66 42.65 -109.55 40.73
CA THR A 66 41.76 -110.11 41.76
C THR A 66 41.53 -111.61 41.56
N LEU A 67 41.30 -112.04 40.31
CA LEU A 67 41.14 -113.45 39.96
C LEU A 67 42.37 -114.30 40.33
N VAL A 68 43.57 -113.84 39.95
CA VAL A 68 44.82 -114.59 40.16
C VAL A 68 45.21 -114.67 41.64
N TYR A 69 45.01 -113.58 42.38
CA TYR A 69 45.35 -113.48 43.80
C TYR A 69 44.20 -113.86 44.75
N ALA A 70 43.06 -114.32 44.21
CA ALA A 70 41.91 -114.74 45.01
C ALA A 70 42.30 -115.82 46.05
N PRO A 71 41.87 -115.67 47.32
CA PRO A 71 42.19 -116.59 48.41
C PRO A 71 41.37 -117.88 48.37
N ASP A 72 40.17 -117.85 47.79
CA ASP A 72 39.24 -118.98 47.72
C ASP A 72 38.46 -119.04 46.40
N GLY A 73 37.74 -120.14 46.18
CA GLY A 73 36.97 -120.39 44.96
C GLY A 73 35.74 -119.50 44.76
N ASN A 74 35.18 -118.92 45.84
CA ASN A 74 34.05 -118.00 45.73
C ASN A 74 34.51 -116.66 45.13
N VAL A 75 35.66 -116.15 45.59
CA VAL A 75 36.27 -114.93 45.03
C VAL A 75 36.68 -115.14 43.58
N VAL A 76 37.16 -116.34 43.21
CA VAL A 76 37.45 -116.70 41.81
C VAL A 76 36.18 -116.62 40.94
N ALA A 77 35.08 -117.24 41.38
CA ALA A 77 33.82 -117.21 40.63
C ALA A 77 33.26 -115.78 40.48
N GLN A 78 33.35 -114.97 41.54
CA GLN A 78 32.94 -113.57 41.50
C GLN A 78 33.81 -112.75 40.52
N ALA A 79 35.12 -112.93 40.55
CA ALA A 79 36.04 -112.23 39.65
C ALA A 79 35.82 -112.64 38.18
N GLN A 80 35.46 -113.90 37.91
CA GLN A 80 35.10 -114.36 36.55
C GLN A 80 33.82 -113.71 36.03
N GLU A 81 32.78 -113.59 36.86
CA GLU A 81 31.55 -112.88 36.47
C GLU A 81 31.80 -111.38 36.26
N GLU A 82 32.63 -110.76 37.11
CA GLU A 82 33.05 -109.37 36.93
C GLU A 82 33.84 -109.18 35.63
N LEU A 83 34.79 -110.07 35.31
CA LEU A 83 35.55 -110.04 34.06
C LEU A 83 34.65 -110.19 32.83
N LYS A 84 33.61 -111.02 32.89
CA LYS A 84 32.60 -111.14 31.83
C LYS A 84 31.82 -109.84 31.64
N ALA A 85 31.42 -109.19 32.74
CA ALA A 85 30.76 -107.89 32.69
C ALA A 85 31.68 -106.79 32.12
N LYS A 86 32.97 -106.78 32.53
CA LYS A 86 33.98 -105.84 32.01
C LYS A 86 34.31 -106.11 30.54
N LYS A 87 34.34 -107.36 30.07
CA LYS A 87 34.45 -107.71 28.64
C LYS A 87 33.32 -107.07 27.84
N ALA A 88 32.09 -107.25 28.29
CA ALA A 88 30.91 -106.68 27.64
C ALA A 88 30.89 -105.14 27.69
N ALA A 89 31.41 -104.52 28.75
CA ALA A 89 31.57 -103.08 28.83
C ALA A 89 32.62 -102.56 27.83
N LEU A 90 33.78 -103.22 27.75
CA LEU A 90 34.85 -102.86 26.83
C LEU A 90 34.44 -103.03 25.35
N GLN A 91 33.75 -104.13 25.02
CA GLN A 91 33.20 -104.34 23.67
C GLN A 91 32.14 -103.28 23.31
N ARG A 92 31.28 -102.87 24.26
CA ARG A 92 30.33 -101.77 24.04
C ARG A 92 31.03 -100.44 23.84
N ALA A 93 32.07 -100.14 24.62
CA ALA A 93 32.85 -98.91 24.47
C ALA A 93 33.56 -98.86 23.10
N LEU A 94 34.12 -99.99 22.64
CA LEU A 94 34.70 -100.10 21.28
C LEU A 94 33.63 -99.93 20.19
N ALA A 95 32.42 -100.45 20.38
CA ALA A 95 31.32 -100.25 19.43
C ALA A 95 30.85 -98.78 19.36
N VAL A 96 30.93 -98.03 20.47
CA VAL A 96 30.68 -96.58 20.47
C VAL A 96 31.77 -95.86 19.65
N GLN A 97 33.04 -96.23 19.82
CA GLN A 97 34.13 -95.68 19.01
C GLN A 97 34.01 -96.01 17.53
N ASP A 98 33.58 -97.22 17.18
CA ASP A 98 33.35 -97.67 15.80
C ASP A 98 32.32 -96.78 15.08
N ARG A 99 31.20 -96.47 15.76
CA ARG A 99 30.15 -95.57 15.23
C ARG A 99 30.63 -94.13 15.11
N ALA A 100 31.51 -93.71 16.00
CA ALA A 100 32.07 -92.36 16.02
C ALA A 100 33.34 -92.22 15.16
N ALA A 101 33.80 -93.28 14.49
CA ALA A 101 35.05 -93.26 13.73
C ALA A 101 34.90 -92.46 12.43
N ALA A 102 35.59 -91.32 12.34
CA ALA A 102 35.54 -90.41 11.21
C ALA A 102 36.59 -90.75 10.13
N SER A 103 37.75 -91.28 10.53
CA SER A 103 38.85 -91.60 9.61
C SER A 103 39.03 -93.11 9.38
N HIS A 104 39.63 -93.47 8.24
CA HIS A 104 40.01 -94.85 7.97
C HIS A 104 40.99 -95.40 9.01
N ALA A 105 41.89 -94.55 9.52
CA ALA A 105 42.82 -94.91 10.59
C ALA A 105 42.09 -95.25 11.89
N GLN A 106 41.09 -94.45 12.29
CA GLN A 106 40.28 -94.72 13.48
C GLN A 106 39.50 -96.04 13.35
N LYS A 107 38.88 -96.30 12.19
CA LYS A 107 38.19 -97.58 11.93
C LYS A 107 39.15 -98.77 12.02
N GLY A 108 40.34 -98.63 11.45
CA GLY A 108 41.39 -99.66 11.54
C GLY A 108 41.84 -99.93 12.97
N LEU A 109 42.08 -98.88 13.76
CA LEU A 109 42.48 -98.99 15.17
C LEU A 109 41.37 -99.62 16.03
N VAL A 110 40.10 -99.31 15.79
CA VAL A 110 38.98 -99.93 16.52
C VAL A 110 38.84 -101.41 16.16
N ALA A 111 39.03 -101.79 14.90
CA ALA A 111 39.04 -103.18 14.47
C ALA A 111 40.20 -103.95 15.12
N GLN A 112 41.41 -103.38 15.08
CA GLN A 112 42.59 -103.97 15.72
C GLN A 112 42.42 -104.11 17.24
N ALA A 113 41.83 -103.10 17.90
CA ALA A 113 41.50 -103.18 19.32
C ALA A 113 40.49 -104.28 19.62
N ARG A 114 39.48 -104.49 18.76
CA ARG A 114 38.49 -105.58 18.92
C ARG A 114 39.17 -106.95 18.84
N ASP A 115 40.08 -107.14 17.90
CA ASP A 115 40.83 -108.39 17.76
C ASP A 115 41.77 -108.62 18.96
N SER A 116 42.47 -107.57 19.40
CA SER A 116 43.33 -107.60 20.58
C SER A 116 42.55 -107.88 21.88
N VAL A 117 41.32 -107.38 22.00
CA VAL A 117 40.41 -107.72 23.12
C VAL A 117 40.10 -109.21 23.15
N GLU A 118 39.84 -109.86 22.02
CA GLU A 118 39.57 -111.31 22.01
C GLU A 118 40.81 -112.11 22.43
N ASN A 119 42.01 -111.75 21.95
CA ASN A 119 43.26 -112.37 22.36
C ASN A 119 43.56 -112.16 23.85
N TYR A 120 43.32 -110.94 24.36
CA TYR A 120 43.50 -110.60 25.76
C TYR A 120 42.59 -111.43 26.67
N PHE A 121 41.30 -111.53 26.35
CA PHE A 121 40.37 -112.34 27.14
C PHE A 121 40.58 -113.85 26.99
N ALA A 122 41.10 -114.33 25.86
CA ALA A 122 41.51 -115.73 25.73
C ALA A 122 42.64 -116.07 26.71
N ALA A 123 43.68 -115.23 26.78
CA ALA A 123 44.77 -115.40 27.75
C ALA A 123 44.28 -115.30 29.22
N ILE A 124 43.32 -114.40 29.51
CA ILE A 124 42.69 -114.32 30.84
C ILE A 124 41.94 -115.61 31.17
N ASN A 125 41.18 -116.18 30.23
CA ASN A 125 40.44 -117.42 30.44
C ASN A 125 41.38 -118.61 30.68
N ASP A 126 42.49 -118.70 29.95
CA ASP A 126 43.52 -119.71 30.18
C ASP A 126 44.13 -119.58 31.59
N THR A 127 44.42 -118.34 32.00
CA THR A 127 44.88 -118.04 33.38
C THR A 127 43.85 -118.47 34.42
N ALA A 128 42.56 -118.22 34.16
CA ALA A 128 41.46 -118.62 35.03
C ALA A 128 41.35 -120.14 35.15
N ALA A 129 41.53 -120.88 34.05
CA ALA A 129 41.54 -122.33 34.03
C ALA A 129 42.72 -122.91 34.84
N MET A 130 43.90 -122.30 34.73
CA MET A 130 45.08 -122.68 35.52
C MET A 130 44.84 -122.44 37.02
N LYS A 131 44.23 -121.32 37.39
CA LYS A 131 43.83 -120.99 38.76
C LYS A 131 42.80 -121.99 39.31
N ALA A 132 41.77 -122.33 38.52
CA ALA A 132 40.75 -123.32 38.89
C ALA A 132 41.33 -124.74 39.06
N ALA A 133 42.39 -125.08 38.31
CA ALA A 133 43.11 -126.35 38.43
C ALA A 133 44.12 -126.37 39.61
N GLY A 134 44.17 -125.34 40.45
CA GLY A 134 45.06 -125.24 41.62
C GLY A 134 46.52 -124.87 41.29
N LYS A 135 46.85 -124.56 40.03
CA LYS A 135 48.22 -124.24 39.58
C LYS A 135 48.54 -122.75 39.75
N ASN A 136 48.59 -122.28 41.00
CA ASN A 136 48.71 -120.85 41.33
C ASN A 136 49.98 -120.18 40.77
N GLU A 137 51.16 -120.80 40.92
CA GLU A 137 52.43 -120.22 40.43
C GLU A 137 52.45 -120.11 38.90
N LEU A 138 51.90 -121.11 38.22
CA LEU A 138 51.82 -121.13 36.76
C LEU A 138 50.83 -120.07 36.25
N ALA A 139 49.69 -119.89 36.93
CA ALA A 139 48.75 -118.81 36.63
C ALA A 139 49.36 -117.41 36.84
N GLN A 140 50.19 -117.23 37.88
CA GLN A 140 50.91 -115.97 38.11
C GLN A 140 51.97 -115.72 37.02
N ALA A 141 52.76 -116.73 36.66
CA ALA A 141 53.75 -116.60 35.60
C ALA A 141 53.09 -116.28 34.25
N PHE A 142 51.97 -116.94 33.92
CA PHE A 142 51.22 -116.70 32.69
C PHE A 142 50.55 -115.32 32.66
N LEU A 143 50.10 -114.80 33.81
CA LEU A 143 49.61 -113.43 33.94
C LEU A 143 50.68 -112.40 33.52
N PHE A 144 51.90 -112.55 34.03
CA PHE A 144 52.99 -111.61 33.75
C PHE A 144 53.62 -111.80 32.36
N ALA A 145 53.62 -113.01 31.81
CA ALA A 145 54.22 -113.30 30.52
C ALA A 145 53.25 -113.03 29.34
N ASN A 146 52.04 -113.57 29.40
CA ASN A 146 51.12 -113.61 28.25
C ASN A 146 50.01 -112.56 28.38
N VAL A 147 49.32 -112.51 29.53
CA VAL A 147 48.19 -111.58 29.73
C VAL A 147 48.69 -110.13 29.74
N ALA A 148 49.84 -109.85 30.35
CA ALA A 148 50.48 -108.55 30.31
C ALA A 148 50.87 -108.12 28.89
N GLN A 149 51.37 -109.05 28.06
CA GLN A 149 51.73 -108.77 26.67
C GLN A 149 50.51 -108.30 25.85
N TYR A 150 49.40 -109.04 25.90
CA TYR A 150 48.17 -108.64 25.19
C TYR A 150 47.53 -107.38 25.77
N ARG A 151 47.63 -107.16 27.09
CA ARG A 151 47.22 -105.88 27.71
C ARG A 151 48.01 -104.72 27.14
N ASP A 152 49.34 -104.83 27.06
CA ASP A 152 50.22 -103.75 26.61
C ASP A 152 49.99 -103.45 25.12
N GLU A 153 49.72 -104.48 24.30
CA GLU A 153 49.29 -104.31 22.91
C GLU A 153 47.96 -103.55 22.81
N LEU A 154 46.94 -103.96 23.57
CA LEU A 154 45.63 -103.31 23.60
C LEU A 154 45.73 -101.86 24.10
N GLU A 155 46.48 -101.61 25.16
CA GLU A 155 46.73 -100.27 25.71
C GLU A 155 47.42 -99.37 24.68
N GLY A 156 48.41 -99.90 23.94
CA GLY A 156 49.06 -99.17 22.85
C GLY A 156 48.11 -98.80 21.71
N ILE A 157 47.22 -99.70 21.31
CA ILE A 157 46.22 -99.42 20.26
C ILE A 157 45.22 -98.37 20.74
N VAL A 158 44.70 -98.52 21.97
CA VAL A 158 43.73 -97.58 22.56
C VAL A 158 44.34 -96.19 22.74
N GLU A 159 45.60 -96.09 23.19
CA GLU A 159 46.28 -94.81 23.33
C GLU A 159 46.52 -94.16 21.95
N THR A 160 46.86 -94.95 20.93
CA THR A 160 46.99 -94.46 19.54
C THR A 160 45.64 -93.93 19.01
N LEU A 161 44.53 -94.64 19.28
CA LEU A 161 43.19 -94.19 18.93
C LEU A 161 42.84 -92.88 19.65
N ARG A 162 43.18 -92.75 20.93
CA ARG A 162 42.96 -91.55 21.74
C ARG A 162 43.75 -90.35 21.21
N VAL A 163 45.01 -90.55 20.82
CA VAL A 163 45.83 -89.50 20.18
C VAL A 163 45.18 -89.03 18.89
N GLU A 164 44.74 -89.95 18.03
CA GLU A 164 44.08 -89.61 16.77
C GLU A 164 42.73 -88.88 17.00
N LYS A 165 41.97 -89.28 18.01
CA LYS A 165 40.72 -88.60 18.42
C LYS A 165 40.96 -87.21 19.00
N ASN A 166 42.03 -87.03 19.77
CA ASN A 166 42.42 -85.71 20.26
C ASN A 166 42.86 -84.79 19.13
N ARG A 167 43.61 -85.31 18.17
CA ARG A 167 44.03 -84.57 16.97
C ARG A 167 42.84 -84.08 16.15
N GLU A 168 41.87 -84.96 15.85
CA GLU A 168 40.64 -84.58 15.14
C GLU A 168 39.88 -83.47 15.86
N LYS A 169 39.74 -83.58 17.19
CA LYS A 169 39.10 -82.57 18.02
C LYS A 169 39.84 -81.23 17.99
N ASP A 170 41.16 -81.24 18.11
CA ASP A 170 41.98 -80.03 18.08
C ASP A 170 41.93 -79.35 16.69
N ASP A 171 41.94 -80.14 15.61
CA ASP A 171 41.78 -79.64 14.23
C ASP A 171 40.38 -79.02 14.03
N ALA A 172 39.33 -79.67 14.52
CA ALA A 172 37.96 -79.17 14.44
C ALA A 172 37.75 -77.88 15.25
N ILE A 173 38.33 -77.78 16.46
CA ILE A 173 38.26 -76.57 17.29
C ILE A 173 39.05 -75.42 16.64
N THR A 174 40.25 -75.70 16.11
CA THR A 174 41.07 -74.69 15.42
C THR A 174 40.34 -74.15 14.18
N ALA A 175 39.74 -75.03 13.37
CA ALA A 175 38.94 -74.64 12.21
C ALA A 175 37.73 -73.78 12.62
N LEU A 176 37.00 -74.19 13.65
CA LEU A 176 35.87 -73.42 14.20
C LEU A 176 36.31 -72.03 14.67
N ASN A 177 37.38 -71.93 15.45
CA ASN A 177 37.91 -70.66 15.93
C ASN A 177 38.37 -69.76 14.77
N ALA A 178 38.96 -70.33 13.72
CA ALA A 178 39.32 -69.57 12.52
C ALA A 178 38.08 -69.04 11.78
N THR A 179 37.02 -69.85 11.64
CA THR A 179 35.75 -69.38 11.08
C THR A 179 35.11 -68.28 11.96
N LEU A 180 35.12 -68.45 13.29
CA LEU A 180 34.60 -67.43 14.21
C LEU A 180 35.40 -66.12 14.15
N ALA A 181 36.72 -66.18 14.02
CA ALA A 181 37.57 -65.00 13.88
C ALA A 181 37.36 -64.28 12.54
N THR A 182 37.31 -65.02 11.43
CA THR A 182 37.04 -64.46 10.08
C THR A 182 35.65 -63.85 9.98
N THR A 183 34.64 -64.45 10.62
CA THR A 183 33.28 -63.89 10.66
C THR A 183 33.19 -62.63 11.52
N THR A 184 33.84 -62.61 12.68
CA THR A 184 33.89 -61.41 13.55
C THR A 184 34.55 -60.23 12.84
N THR A 185 35.69 -60.47 12.18
CA THR A 185 36.38 -59.44 11.40
C THR A 185 35.59 -58.98 10.18
N ALA A 186 34.93 -59.89 9.44
CA ALA A 186 34.07 -59.55 8.32
C ALA A 186 32.88 -58.66 8.75
N ILE A 187 32.21 -59.00 9.86
CA ILE A 187 31.11 -58.18 10.41
C ILE A 187 31.62 -56.80 10.84
N ALA A 188 32.79 -56.72 11.49
CA ALA A 188 33.40 -55.46 11.91
C ALA A 188 33.72 -54.55 10.70
N ILE A 189 34.28 -55.11 9.62
CA ILE A 189 34.58 -54.37 8.38
C ILE A 189 33.29 -53.84 7.73
N VAL A 190 32.28 -54.70 7.56
CA VAL A 190 31.00 -54.32 6.95
C VAL A 190 30.33 -53.22 7.77
N THR A 191 30.34 -53.34 9.11
CA THR A 191 29.78 -52.33 10.03
C THR A 191 30.56 -51.01 9.94
N GLY A 192 31.89 -51.06 9.89
CA GLY A 192 32.75 -49.88 9.75
C GLY A 192 32.51 -49.13 8.43
N ILE A 193 32.40 -49.87 7.31
CA ILE A 193 32.07 -49.30 5.99
C ILE A 193 30.69 -48.64 6.02
N ALA A 194 29.69 -49.31 6.61
CA ALA A 194 28.34 -48.78 6.74
C ALA A 194 28.33 -47.47 7.56
N MET A 195 29.07 -47.42 8.66
CA MET A 195 29.19 -46.21 9.49
C MET A 195 29.82 -45.06 8.70
N LEU A 196 30.92 -45.32 8.00
CA LEU A 196 31.58 -44.33 7.13
C LEU A 196 30.64 -43.79 6.04
N LEU A 197 29.89 -44.68 5.39
CA LEU A 197 28.89 -44.29 4.38
C LEU A 197 27.80 -43.41 4.98
N LEU A 198 27.25 -43.78 6.14
CA LEU A 198 26.24 -42.98 6.84
C LEU A 198 26.77 -41.60 7.24
N THR A 199 28.01 -41.51 7.74
CA THR A 199 28.65 -40.23 8.05
C THR A 199 28.87 -39.37 6.80
N ALA A 200 29.36 -39.96 5.70
CA ALA A 200 29.57 -39.24 4.44
C ALA A 200 28.24 -38.71 3.87
N ILE A 201 27.21 -39.54 3.89
CA ILE A 201 25.85 -39.20 3.47
C ILE A 201 25.27 -38.07 4.34
N GLY A 202 25.43 -38.15 5.67
CA GLY A 202 25.01 -37.11 6.60
C GLY A 202 25.71 -35.76 6.35
N ALA A 203 27.01 -35.78 6.08
CA ALA A 203 27.77 -34.59 5.72
C ALA A 203 27.30 -33.96 4.39
N LEU A 204 26.94 -34.78 3.41
CA LEU A 204 26.35 -34.31 2.15
C LEU A 204 24.99 -33.63 2.38
N LEU A 205 24.13 -34.19 3.23
CA LEU A 205 22.84 -33.58 3.57
C LEU A 205 23.01 -32.22 4.26
N TYR A 206 23.91 -32.14 5.23
CA TYR A 206 24.20 -30.90 5.92
C TYR A 206 24.63 -29.79 4.94
N ARG A 207 25.48 -30.12 3.96
CA ARG A 207 25.92 -29.17 2.92
C ARG A 207 24.81 -28.82 1.93
N GLN A 208 23.93 -29.76 1.59
CA GLN A 208 22.90 -29.56 0.56
C GLN A 208 21.58 -28.95 1.06
N ILE A 209 21.23 -29.14 2.33
CA ILE A 209 19.93 -28.72 2.89
C ILE A 209 20.13 -27.71 4.02
N THR A 210 20.87 -28.10 5.07
CA THR A 210 20.97 -27.30 6.31
C THR A 210 21.69 -25.99 6.08
N ARG A 211 22.82 -25.99 5.35
CA ARG A 211 23.58 -24.76 5.07
C ARG A 211 22.77 -23.71 4.27
N PRO A 212 22.14 -24.03 3.13
CA PRO A 212 21.31 -23.07 2.39
C PRO A 212 20.13 -22.51 3.21
N LEU A 213 19.45 -23.36 3.99
CA LEU A 213 18.34 -22.92 4.85
C LEU A 213 18.81 -21.92 5.92
N SER A 214 19.91 -22.23 6.61
CA SER A 214 20.48 -21.34 7.62
C SER A 214 20.93 -20.00 7.02
N ARG A 215 21.56 -20.02 5.83
CA ARG A 215 21.94 -18.79 5.12
C ARG A 215 20.71 -17.96 4.71
N MET A 216 19.67 -18.61 4.19
CA MET A 216 18.43 -17.95 3.81
C MET A 216 17.78 -17.29 5.03
N GLN A 217 17.64 -18.01 6.14
CA GLN A 217 17.09 -17.50 7.40
C GLN A 217 17.89 -16.30 7.92
N GLY A 218 19.23 -16.39 7.91
CA GLY A 218 20.10 -15.29 8.34
C GLY A 218 19.90 -14.03 7.50
N MET A 219 19.89 -14.16 6.18
CA MET A 219 19.67 -13.02 5.27
C MET A 219 18.26 -12.43 5.39
N MET A 220 17.23 -13.27 5.55
CA MET A 220 15.85 -12.81 5.77
C MET A 220 15.73 -11.99 7.06
N SER A 221 16.34 -12.48 8.16
CA SER A 221 16.38 -11.77 9.44
C SER A 221 17.14 -10.44 9.32
N GLU A 222 18.28 -10.45 8.63
CA GLU A 222 19.09 -9.24 8.39
C GLU A 222 18.32 -8.19 7.58
N ILE A 223 17.61 -8.58 6.51
CA ILE A 223 16.78 -7.67 5.71
C ILE A 223 15.64 -7.09 6.57
N ALA A 224 15.00 -7.93 7.39
CA ALA A 224 13.90 -7.48 8.24
C ALA A 224 14.37 -6.50 9.33
N SER A 225 15.52 -6.74 9.97
CA SER A 225 16.04 -5.89 11.04
C SER A 225 16.67 -4.59 10.51
N SER A 226 17.37 -4.63 9.38
CA SER A 226 17.97 -3.45 8.76
C SER A 226 16.97 -2.57 8.03
N GLN A 227 15.77 -3.10 7.71
CA GLN A 227 14.78 -2.46 6.83
C GLN A 227 15.33 -2.09 5.44
N ASP A 228 16.48 -2.64 5.05
CA ASP A 228 17.06 -2.46 3.72
C ASP A 228 16.43 -3.45 2.73
N PHE A 229 15.26 -3.08 2.24
CA PHE A 229 14.52 -3.83 1.23
C PHE A 229 15.13 -3.72 -0.18
N THR A 230 16.32 -3.15 -0.38
CA THR A 230 17.02 -3.20 -1.67
C THR A 230 17.80 -4.50 -1.85
N ARG A 231 18.21 -5.12 -0.74
CA ARG A 231 18.89 -6.41 -0.76
C ARG A 231 17.95 -7.55 -1.16
N ARG A 232 18.51 -8.59 -1.77
CA ARG A 232 17.79 -9.78 -2.21
C ARG A 232 18.53 -11.04 -1.76
N VAL A 233 17.77 -12.08 -1.47
CA VAL A 233 18.35 -13.39 -1.16
C VAL A 233 18.69 -14.09 -2.49
N PRO A 234 19.94 -14.52 -2.72
CA PRO A 234 20.33 -15.12 -3.99
C PRO A 234 19.74 -16.53 -4.14
N VAL A 235 19.17 -16.81 -5.32
CA VAL A 235 18.65 -18.13 -5.67
C VAL A 235 19.79 -18.99 -6.19
N GLY A 236 20.28 -19.92 -5.37
CA GLY A 236 21.35 -20.84 -5.78
C GLY A 236 20.85 -21.98 -6.68
N ARG A 237 19.69 -22.56 -6.37
CA ARG A 237 19.10 -23.69 -7.09
C ARG A 237 17.58 -23.57 -7.10
N MET A 238 16.94 -23.99 -8.20
CA MET A 238 15.49 -24.07 -8.34
C MET A 238 14.95 -25.39 -7.76
N ASP A 239 15.01 -25.51 -6.43
CA ASP A 239 14.27 -26.51 -5.66
C ASP A 239 13.27 -25.80 -4.72
N GLU A 240 12.72 -26.49 -3.73
CA GLU A 240 11.72 -25.88 -2.83
C GLU A 240 12.26 -24.66 -2.10
N ILE A 241 13.55 -24.66 -1.70
CA ILE A 241 14.19 -23.49 -1.10
C ILE A 241 14.29 -22.36 -2.13
N GLY A 242 14.67 -22.67 -3.37
CA GLY A 242 14.69 -21.70 -4.46
C GLY A 242 13.34 -21.03 -4.69
N HIS A 243 12.26 -21.80 -4.73
CA HIS A 243 10.91 -21.27 -4.87
C HIS A 243 10.50 -20.38 -3.70
N SER A 244 10.84 -20.77 -2.45
CA SER A 244 10.60 -19.92 -1.27
C SER A 244 11.38 -18.60 -1.34
N ILE A 245 12.63 -18.63 -1.80
CA ILE A 245 13.45 -17.42 -2.00
C ILE A 245 12.83 -16.51 -3.06
N VAL A 246 12.34 -17.06 -4.18
CA VAL A 246 11.67 -16.28 -5.23
C VAL A 246 10.40 -15.62 -4.68
N ALA A 247 9.56 -16.36 -3.96
CA ALA A 247 8.34 -15.82 -3.36
C ALA A 247 8.66 -14.70 -2.35
N PHE A 248 9.67 -14.89 -1.51
CA PHE A 248 10.12 -13.90 -0.54
C PHE A 248 10.67 -12.63 -1.21
N ASN A 249 11.52 -12.77 -2.23
CA ASN A 249 12.02 -11.64 -3.01
C ASN A 249 10.87 -10.87 -3.70
N GLY A 250 9.82 -11.58 -4.13
CA GLY A 250 8.59 -10.97 -4.65
C GLY A 250 7.84 -10.15 -3.60
N MET A 251 7.76 -10.64 -2.36
CA MET A 251 7.20 -9.89 -1.24
C MET A 251 8.01 -8.63 -0.94
N ILE A 252 9.34 -8.72 -0.89
CA ILE A 252 10.22 -7.55 -0.70
C ILE A 252 9.99 -6.50 -1.78
N ALA A 253 9.87 -6.93 -3.05
CA ALA A 253 9.61 -6.01 -4.16
C ALA A 253 8.31 -5.23 -3.96
N LYS A 254 7.23 -5.89 -3.52
CA LYS A 254 5.96 -5.22 -3.19
C LYS A 254 6.07 -4.26 -2.00
N ILE A 255 6.83 -4.64 -0.96
CA ILE A 255 7.08 -3.76 0.19
C ILE A 255 7.82 -2.50 -0.26
N GLN A 256 8.85 -2.65 -1.08
CA GLN A 256 9.64 -1.55 -1.61
C GLN A 256 8.78 -0.61 -2.48
N GLU A 257 7.92 -1.17 -3.35
CA GLU A 257 6.96 -0.41 -4.15
C GLU A 257 5.96 0.36 -3.28
N SER A 258 5.38 -0.28 -2.27
CA SER A 258 4.44 0.36 -1.33
C SER A 258 5.12 1.47 -0.52
N SER A 259 6.35 1.25 -0.05
CA SER A 259 7.12 2.26 0.68
C SER A 259 7.45 3.47 -0.20
N ALA A 260 7.83 3.24 -1.47
CA ALA A 260 8.06 4.31 -2.43
C ALA A 260 6.78 5.10 -2.71
N LEU A 261 5.65 4.41 -2.89
CA LEU A 261 4.34 5.05 -3.10
C LEU A 261 3.91 5.87 -1.88
N LEU A 262 4.11 5.37 -0.66
CA LEU A 262 3.82 6.10 0.57
C LEU A 262 4.68 7.37 0.67
N LYS A 263 5.99 7.26 0.44
CA LYS A 263 6.89 8.43 0.42
C LYS A 263 6.45 9.45 -0.63
N GLN A 264 6.06 9.01 -1.82
CA GLN A 264 5.53 9.89 -2.85
C GLN A 264 4.23 10.57 -2.40
N LYS A 265 3.26 9.84 -1.87
CA LYS A 265 2.01 10.41 -1.37
C LYS A 265 2.24 11.41 -0.23
N THR A 266 3.16 11.12 0.68
CA THR A 266 3.53 12.06 1.76
C THR A 266 4.16 13.33 1.19
N ALA A 267 5.06 13.20 0.21
CA ALA A 267 5.66 14.34 -0.46
C ALA A 267 4.62 15.16 -1.24
N ASP A 268 3.69 14.52 -1.95
CA ASP A 268 2.60 15.18 -2.67
C ASP A 268 1.68 15.95 -1.70
N ILE A 269 1.33 15.36 -0.55
CA ILE A 269 0.53 16.04 0.49
C ILE A 269 1.28 17.25 1.04
N GLN A 270 2.57 17.11 1.37
CA GLN A 270 3.38 18.22 1.85
C GLN A 270 3.49 19.34 0.81
N ALA A 271 3.70 18.99 -0.46
CA ALA A 271 3.74 19.96 -1.56
C ALA A 271 2.39 20.66 -1.76
N MET A 272 1.27 19.94 -1.64
CA MET A 272 -0.07 20.56 -1.68
C MET A 272 -0.25 21.54 -0.52
N LEU A 273 0.03 21.14 0.72
CA LEU A 273 -0.10 21.99 1.90
C LEU A 273 0.75 23.27 1.81
N GLN A 274 1.98 23.18 1.28
CA GLN A 274 2.87 24.33 1.12
C GLN A 274 2.42 25.33 0.04
N ASN A 275 1.64 24.88 -0.96
CA ASN A 275 1.19 25.73 -2.08
C ASN A 275 -0.26 26.21 -1.94
N MET A 276 -0.96 25.84 -0.87
CA MET A 276 -2.29 26.37 -0.58
C MET A 276 -2.17 27.81 -0.03
N GLN A 277 -2.90 28.75 -0.63
CA GLN A 277 -3.01 30.14 -0.15
C GLN A 277 -3.95 30.26 1.07
N GLN A 278 -3.90 29.26 1.95
CA GLN A 278 -4.66 29.21 3.18
C GLN A 278 -3.74 28.75 4.31
N GLY A 279 -3.86 29.44 5.43
CA GLY A 279 -3.26 28.99 6.67
C GLY A 279 -4.09 27.88 7.27
N ILE A 280 -3.47 26.80 7.71
CA ILE A 280 -4.13 25.71 8.43
C ILE A 280 -3.33 25.48 9.70
N LEU A 281 -4.00 25.60 10.85
CA LEU A 281 -3.43 25.25 12.15
C LEU A 281 -4.35 24.26 12.85
N THR A 282 -3.77 23.47 13.74
CA THR A 282 -4.54 22.62 14.65
C THR A 282 -4.32 23.07 16.08
N VAL A 283 -5.38 23.09 16.86
CA VAL A 283 -5.40 23.44 18.27
C VAL A 283 -5.55 22.15 19.06
N VAL A 284 -4.66 21.94 20.03
CA VAL A 284 -4.66 20.81 20.95
C VAL A 284 -5.16 21.22 22.32
N ASP A 285 -5.27 20.24 23.23
CA ASP A 285 -5.68 20.45 24.62
C ASP A 285 -4.93 21.61 25.31
N GLY A 286 -5.65 22.40 26.09
CA GLY A 286 -5.18 23.68 26.63
C GLY A 286 -5.23 24.87 25.67
N ALA A 287 -5.97 24.74 24.55
CA ALA A 287 -6.14 25.77 23.52
C ALA A 287 -4.82 26.32 22.94
N VAL A 288 -3.81 25.45 22.81
CA VAL A 288 -2.50 25.79 22.22
C VAL A 288 -2.35 25.23 20.81
N ILE A 289 -1.56 25.90 19.99
CA ILE A 289 -1.36 25.55 18.59
C ILE A 289 -0.33 24.42 18.46
N HIS A 290 -0.67 23.38 17.72
CA HIS A 290 0.21 22.24 17.44
C HIS A 290 1.43 22.64 16.61
N ALA A 291 2.52 21.86 16.71
CA ALA A 291 3.75 22.11 15.99
C ALA A 291 3.61 21.98 14.45
N GLU A 292 2.63 21.18 14.00
CA GLU A 292 2.34 21.01 12.58
C GLU A 292 1.28 22.02 12.12
N TYR A 293 1.72 23.06 11.40
CA TYR A 293 0.89 24.09 10.81
C TYR A 293 1.35 24.43 9.38
N SER A 294 0.49 25.05 8.58
CA SER A 294 0.82 25.47 7.20
C SER A 294 1.80 26.65 7.22
N ALA A 295 2.89 26.55 6.46
CA ALA A 295 3.89 27.61 6.32
C ALA A 295 3.28 28.96 5.86
N TYR A 296 2.15 28.94 5.16
CA TYR A 296 1.45 30.15 4.72
C TYR A 296 0.88 30.97 5.90
N LEU A 297 0.67 30.37 7.08
CA LEU A 297 0.29 31.11 8.29
C LEU A 297 1.31 32.16 8.71
N GLU A 298 2.61 31.90 8.49
CA GLU A 298 3.66 32.88 8.78
C GLU A 298 3.48 34.15 7.95
N ALA A 299 2.98 34.03 6.72
CA ALA A 299 2.70 35.16 5.84
C ALA A 299 1.38 35.87 6.21
N ILE A 300 0.37 35.14 6.68
CA ILE A 300 -0.91 35.73 7.12
C ILE A 300 -0.70 36.56 8.38
N PHE A 301 -0.11 35.94 9.42
CA PHE A 301 0.07 36.54 10.74
C PHE A 301 1.38 37.32 10.91
N GLU A 302 2.24 37.32 9.88
CA GLU A 302 3.51 38.06 9.85
C GLU A 302 4.46 37.74 11.02
N THR A 303 4.35 36.52 11.54
CA THR A 303 5.17 35.99 12.64
C THR A 303 5.57 34.55 12.36
N ARG A 304 6.78 34.17 12.80
CA ARG A 304 7.25 32.78 12.80
C ARG A 304 7.01 32.06 14.13
N ASP A 305 6.60 32.82 15.15
CA ASP A 305 6.30 32.32 16.49
C ASP A 305 4.82 31.92 16.55
N ILE A 306 4.51 30.71 16.07
CA ILE A 306 3.14 30.17 15.94
C ILE A 306 2.94 28.94 16.82
N ALA A 307 3.83 27.95 16.71
CA ALA A 307 3.71 26.69 17.44
C ALA A 307 3.83 26.91 18.96
N GLY A 308 2.94 26.30 19.73
CA GLY A 308 2.94 26.38 21.20
C GLY A 308 2.36 27.67 21.79
N ARG A 309 1.97 28.65 20.95
CA ARG A 309 1.19 29.81 21.42
C ARG A 309 -0.27 29.44 21.69
N GLY A 310 -0.90 30.20 22.58
CA GLY A 310 -2.34 30.15 22.80
C GLY A 310 -3.11 30.65 21.57
N LEU A 311 -4.24 30.00 21.29
CA LEU A 311 -5.14 30.32 20.18
C LEU A 311 -5.60 31.79 20.23
N MET A 312 -6.01 32.25 21.41
CA MET A 312 -6.52 33.61 21.62
C MET A 312 -5.44 34.66 21.34
N ASP A 313 -4.21 34.43 21.80
CA ASP A 313 -3.09 35.35 21.60
C ASP A 313 -2.65 35.43 20.14
N LEU A 314 -2.63 34.30 19.43
CA LEU A 314 -2.18 34.32 18.04
C LEU A 314 -3.26 34.86 17.09
N VAL A 315 -4.50 34.39 17.20
CA VAL A 315 -5.54 34.64 16.18
C VAL A 315 -6.38 35.87 16.52
N PHE A 316 -6.72 36.05 17.80
CA PHE A 316 -7.74 37.00 18.23
C PHE A 316 -7.19 38.27 18.91
N ALA A 317 -5.89 38.35 19.17
CA ALA A 317 -5.25 39.58 19.62
C ALA A 317 -5.39 40.70 18.57
N ASP A 318 -5.66 41.92 19.03
CA ASP A 318 -5.83 43.13 18.21
C ASP A 318 -6.94 43.02 17.15
N THR A 319 -8.04 42.34 17.49
CA THR A 319 -9.25 42.25 16.64
C THR A 319 -10.29 43.32 16.99
N ASP A 320 -11.26 43.49 16.10
CA ASP A 320 -12.43 44.36 16.25
C ASP A 320 -13.56 43.76 17.12
N LEU A 321 -13.32 42.58 17.71
CA LEU A 321 -14.30 41.86 18.54
C LEU A 321 -14.39 42.44 19.96
N GLY A 322 -15.61 42.45 20.51
CA GLY A 322 -15.87 42.80 21.90
C GLY A 322 -15.42 41.71 22.88
N ALA A 323 -15.15 42.10 24.13
CA ALA A 323 -14.67 41.21 25.19
C ALA A 323 -15.60 40.00 25.45
N ASP A 324 -16.91 40.19 25.33
CA ASP A 324 -17.90 39.13 25.53
C ASP A 324 -17.79 38.04 24.44
N VAL A 325 -17.59 38.44 23.18
CA VAL A 325 -17.44 37.51 22.04
C VAL A 325 -16.14 36.73 22.16
N LEU A 326 -15.04 37.40 22.54
CA LEU A 326 -13.76 36.74 22.78
C LEU A 326 -13.85 35.68 23.88
N SER A 327 -14.56 36.00 24.97
CA SER A 327 -14.77 35.05 26.07
C SER A 327 -15.60 33.83 25.65
N GLN A 328 -16.61 34.02 24.78
CA GLN A 328 -17.41 32.92 24.23
C GLN A 328 -16.60 32.00 23.32
N ILE A 329 -15.73 32.57 22.47
CA ILE A 329 -14.85 31.79 21.59
C ILE A 329 -13.89 30.94 22.41
N ASP A 330 -13.26 31.53 23.43
CA ASP A 330 -12.30 30.82 24.28
C ASP A 330 -12.97 29.66 25.04
N ALA A 331 -14.15 29.91 25.63
CA ALA A 331 -14.93 28.88 26.30
C ALA A 331 -15.39 27.78 25.33
N ALA A 332 -15.83 28.14 24.13
CA ALA A 332 -16.25 27.19 23.10
C ALA A 332 -15.08 26.31 22.62
N ALA A 333 -13.89 26.89 22.43
CA ALA A 333 -12.70 26.14 22.02
C ALA A 333 -12.29 25.10 23.08
N HIS A 334 -12.30 25.49 24.36
CA HIS A 334 -12.00 24.57 25.47
C HIS A 334 -13.08 23.49 25.65
N ALA A 335 -14.36 23.85 25.54
CA ALA A 335 -15.47 22.93 25.71
C ALA A 335 -15.60 21.88 24.58
N CYS A 336 -14.93 22.09 23.45
CA CYS A 336 -14.91 21.13 22.35
C CYS A 336 -13.75 20.13 22.43
N LEU A 337 -12.62 20.48 23.06
CA LEU A 337 -11.44 19.61 23.08
C LEU A 337 -11.61 18.49 24.12
N GLY A 338 -11.33 17.25 23.73
CA GLY A 338 -11.44 16.08 24.62
C GLY A 338 -12.88 15.58 24.83
N GLU A 339 -13.85 16.15 24.11
CA GLU A 339 -15.27 15.84 24.21
C GLU A 339 -15.80 15.17 22.93
N ASP A 340 -17.03 14.67 22.97
CA ASP A 340 -17.70 14.06 21.81
C ASP A 340 -17.89 15.06 20.65
N CYS A 341 -17.85 14.56 19.41
CA CYS A 341 -18.08 15.32 18.17
C CYS A 341 -19.34 16.20 18.19
N ILE A 342 -20.38 15.79 18.94
CA ILE A 342 -21.64 16.52 19.12
C ILE A 342 -21.40 17.89 19.79
N ASN A 343 -20.45 18.01 20.71
CA ASN A 343 -20.15 19.27 21.38
C ASN A 343 -19.65 20.34 20.41
N PHE A 344 -18.89 19.98 19.37
CA PHE A 344 -18.52 20.91 18.31
C PHE A 344 -19.74 21.39 17.53
N ALA A 345 -20.65 20.49 17.16
CA ALA A 345 -21.86 20.84 16.42
C ALA A 345 -22.77 21.81 17.19
N PHE A 346 -22.82 21.66 18.52
CA PHE A 346 -23.54 22.59 19.39
C PHE A 346 -22.83 23.93 19.55
N ASN A 347 -21.50 23.98 19.68
CA ASN A 347 -20.77 25.22 19.98
C ASN A 347 -20.25 25.97 18.74
N GLN A 348 -20.29 25.38 17.54
CA GLN A 348 -19.77 26.00 16.31
C GLN A 348 -20.38 27.38 15.97
N HIS A 349 -21.59 27.67 16.46
CA HIS A 349 -22.26 28.96 16.24
C HIS A 349 -21.65 30.09 17.07
N LEU A 350 -20.91 29.77 18.14
CA LEU A 350 -20.15 30.71 18.96
C LEU A 350 -18.78 31.02 18.36
N LEU A 351 -18.31 30.19 17.43
CA LEU A 351 -17.04 30.38 16.74
C LEU A 351 -17.23 31.35 15.57
N VAL A 352 -16.56 32.49 15.64
CA VAL A 352 -16.61 33.51 14.59
C VAL A 352 -15.99 33.00 13.29
N LYS A 353 -16.60 33.43 12.19
CA LYS A 353 -16.19 33.05 10.82
C LYS A 353 -15.39 34.13 10.12
N GLU A 354 -15.46 35.37 10.56
CA GLU A 354 -14.71 36.48 9.97
C GLU A 354 -14.27 37.43 11.06
N ILE A 355 -13.04 37.91 10.98
CA ILE A 355 -12.47 38.89 11.92
C ILE A 355 -11.70 39.96 11.15
N THR A 356 -11.67 41.18 11.69
CA THR A 356 -10.73 42.21 11.23
C THR A 356 -9.62 42.35 12.25
N ARG A 357 -8.41 41.94 11.85
CA ARG A 357 -7.25 42.02 12.72
C ARG A 357 -6.36 43.19 12.33
N ARG A 358 -5.92 43.96 13.33
CA ARG A 358 -4.94 45.04 13.14
C ARG A 358 -3.53 44.45 13.22
N MET A 359 -2.76 44.64 12.15
CA MET A 359 -1.37 44.20 12.07
C MET A 359 -0.44 45.21 12.78
N PRO A 360 0.82 44.84 13.09
CA PRO A 360 1.77 45.73 13.78
C PRO A 360 2.07 47.06 13.07
N ASP A 361 1.83 47.12 11.75
CA ASP A 361 1.99 48.32 10.93
C ASP A 361 0.74 49.22 10.86
N GLY A 362 -0.32 48.86 11.59
CA GLY A 362 -1.59 49.59 11.64
C GLY A 362 -2.58 49.24 10.52
N ARG A 363 -2.23 48.38 9.56
CA ARG A 363 -3.18 47.91 8.53
C ARG A 363 -4.17 46.91 9.12
N GLY A 364 -5.43 46.98 8.70
CA GLY A 364 -6.43 45.96 9.00
C GLY A 364 -6.42 44.86 7.94
N LYS A 365 -6.26 43.59 8.34
CA LYS A 365 -6.50 42.43 7.49
C LYS A 365 -7.83 41.79 7.86
N THR A 366 -8.66 41.51 6.87
CA THR A 366 -9.90 40.74 7.05
C THR A 366 -9.58 39.27 6.83
N LEU A 367 -9.75 38.47 7.89
CA LEU A 367 -9.46 37.04 7.88
C LEU A 367 -10.76 36.25 7.95
N ASP A 368 -10.93 35.35 6.99
CA ASP A 368 -11.98 34.33 6.97
C ASP A 368 -11.49 33.09 7.72
N LEU A 369 -12.29 32.64 8.69
CA LEU A 369 -11.99 31.59 9.64
C LEU A 369 -12.97 30.43 9.44
N SER A 370 -12.45 29.25 9.18
CA SER A 370 -13.24 28.02 9.03
C SER A 370 -12.77 26.97 10.02
N TRP A 371 -13.70 26.52 10.86
CA TRP A 371 -13.46 25.58 11.95
C TRP A 371 -13.91 24.18 11.56
N SER A 372 -13.13 23.18 11.93
CA SER A 372 -13.50 21.76 11.81
C SER A 372 -12.94 20.99 12.99
N ALA A 373 -13.69 20.02 13.52
CA ALA A 373 -13.18 19.09 14.51
C ALA A 373 -12.43 17.92 13.84
N ILE A 374 -11.37 17.43 14.48
CA ILE A 374 -10.67 16.19 14.13
C ILE A 374 -10.91 15.21 15.27
N THR A 375 -11.60 14.10 14.95
CA THR A 375 -11.95 13.05 15.91
C THR A 375 -11.03 11.84 15.80
N ASP A 376 -10.96 11.06 16.87
CA ASP A 376 -10.38 9.70 16.84
C ASP A 376 -11.43 8.63 16.48
N ASP A 377 -11.03 7.36 16.55
CA ASP A 377 -11.92 6.21 16.28
C ASP A 377 -13.10 6.08 17.28
N SER A 378 -13.08 6.86 18.37
CA SER A 378 -14.13 6.87 19.41
C SER A 378 -15.00 8.14 19.34
N ASP A 379 -14.98 8.86 18.20
CA ASP A 379 -15.70 10.12 17.97
C ASP A 379 -15.36 11.24 18.98
N THR A 380 -14.24 11.11 19.70
CA THR A 380 -13.76 12.14 20.63
C THR A 380 -12.89 13.13 19.89
N ILE A 381 -13.13 14.43 20.09
CA ILE A 381 -12.41 15.52 19.44
C ILE A 381 -11.00 15.61 20.03
N VAL A 382 -10.01 15.16 19.26
CA VAL A 382 -8.59 15.21 19.66
C VAL A 382 -7.99 16.58 19.36
N ARG A 383 -8.43 17.22 18.27
CA ARG A 383 -7.92 18.53 17.82
C ARG A 383 -9.01 19.35 17.14
N LEU A 384 -8.92 20.67 17.24
CA LEU A 384 -9.68 21.60 16.41
C LEU A 384 -8.80 22.10 15.27
N MET A 385 -9.24 21.95 14.03
CA MET A 385 -8.58 22.51 12.85
C MET A 385 -9.18 23.87 12.52
N LEU A 386 -8.33 24.88 12.42
CA LEU A 386 -8.69 26.23 11.99
C LEU A 386 -8.00 26.55 10.67
N CYS A 387 -8.81 26.81 9.65
CA CYS A 387 -8.39 27.32 8.35
C CYS A 387 -8.55 28.84 8.33
N VAL A 388 -7.46 29.56 8.05
CA VAL A 388 -7.41 31.03 8.01
C VAL A 388 -7.11 31.46 6.57
N ARG A 389 -7.93 32.34 6.00
CA ARG A 389 -7.70 32.92 4.67
C ARG A 389 -7.74 34.44 4.75
N ASP A 390 -6.72 35.09 4.19
CA ASP A 390 -6.74 36.53 4.00
C ASP A 390 -7.68 36.88 2.83
N VAL A 391 -8.82 37.48 3.16
CA VAL A 391 -9.84 37.90 2.19
C VAL A 391 -9.91 39.42 2.04
N THR A 392 -8.90 40.15 2.53
CA THR A 392 -8.88 41.62 2.54
C THR A 392 -9.10 42.22 1.15
N GLU A 393 -8.35 41.75 0.15
CA GLU A 393 -8.49 42.23 -1.23
C GLU A 393 -9.78 41.74 -1.88
N LEU A 394 -10.20 40.50 -1.58
CA LEU A 394 -11.44 39.92 -2.11
C LEU A 394 -12.67 40.72 -1.63
N ARG A 395 -12.71 41.09 -0.34
CA ARG A 395 -13.78 41.89 0.26
C ARG A 395 -13.83 43.31 -0.32
N LYS A 396 -12.68 43.96 -0.50
CA LYS A 396 -12.61 45.27 -1.17
C LYS A 396 -13.15 45.21 -2.60
N LEU A 397 -12.74 44.20 -3.38
CA LEU A 397 -13.21 44.03 -4.75
C LEU A 397 -14.70 43.70 -4.82
N ALA A 398 -15.22 42.87 -3.91
CA ALA A 398 -16.64 42.54 -3.83
C ALA A 398 -17.49 43.77 -3.51
N ALA A 399 -17.04 44.63 -2.58
CA ALA A 399 -17.71 45.89 -2.27
C ALA A 399 -17.74 46.83 -3.51
N GLN A 400 -16.62 46.98 -4.21
CA GLN A 400 -16.54 47.77 -5.45
C GLN A 400 -17.44 47.23 -6.57
N ALA A 401 -17.47 45.91 -6.76
CA ALA A 401 -18.30 45.28 -7.79
C ALA A 401 -19.79 45.47 -7.51
N SER A 402 -20.22 45.33 -6.24
CA SER A 402 -21.59 45.58 -5.81
C SER A 402 -22.02 47.03 -6.07
N GLU A 403 -21.15 48.00 -5.78
CA GLU A 403 -21.38 49.42 -6.08
C GLU A 403 -21.50 49.67 -7.59
N GLN A 404 -20.62 49.07 -8.41
CA GLN A 404 -20.70 49.19 -9.86
C GLN A 404 -21.97 48.57 -10.44
N GLN A 405 -22.41 47.43 -9.90
CA GLN A 405 -23.63 46.78 -10.33
C GLN A 405 -24.86 47.64 -10.04
N ARG A 406 -24.94 48.21 -8.82
CA ARG A 406 -25.99 49.18 -8.47
C ARG A 406 -26.00 50.37 -9.42
N ARG A 407 -24.82 50.87 -9.81
CA ARG A 407 -24.71 51.97 -10.79
C ARG A 407 -25.22 51.59 -12.19
N LEU A 408 -24.98 50.37 -12.64
CA LEU A 408 -25.49 49.87 -13.93
C LEU A 408 -27.02 49.71 -13.92
N GLU A 409 -27.59 49.23 -12.82
CA GLU A 409 -29.04 49.15 -12.64
C GLU A 409 -29.68 50.52 -12.73
N MET A 410 -29.15 51.53 -12.01
CA MET A 410 -29.60 52.92 -12.12
C MET A 410 -29.52 53.46 -13.55
N ILE A 411 -28.45 53.14 -14.31
CA ILE A 411 -28.35 53.53 -15.73
C ILE A 411 -29.48 52.91 -16.56
N GLY A 412 -29.78 51.62 -16.36
CA GLY A 412 -30.86 50.93 -17.07
C GLY A 412 -32.23 51.55 -16.78
N GLU A 413 -32.48 51.90 -15.53
CA GLU A 413 -33.70 52.60 -15.10
C GLU A 413 -33.83 53.97 -15.78
N ILE A 414 -32.75 54.76 -15.85
CA ILE A 414 -32.75 56.09 -16.51
C ILE A 414 -33.00 55.98 -18.02
N LEU A 415 -32.41 54.98 -18.68
CA LEU A 415 -32.54 54.78 -20.13
C LEU A 415 -33.98 54.48 -20.56
N ALA A 416 -34.77 53.82 -19.69
CA ALA A 416 -36.18 53.50 -19.95
C ALA A 416 -37.10 54.73 -19.95
N VAL A 417 -36.62 55.88 -19.42
CA VAL A 417 -37.36 57.14 -19.37
C VAL A 417 -36.81 58.10 -20.42
N SER A 418 -37.70 58.80 -21.13
CA SER A 418 -37.31 59.87 -22.05
C SER A 418 -36.65 61.03 -21.31
N GLU A 419 -35.61 61.62 -21.89
CA GLU A 419 -34.80 62.71 -21.30
C GLU A 419 -35.65 63.85 -20.72
N GLU A 420 -36.64 64.35 -21.46
CA GLU A 420 -37.51 65.46 -21.02
C GLU A 420 -38.34 65.11 -19.77
N LYS A 421 -38.85 63.87 -19.67
CA LYS A 421 -39.63 63.41 -18.52
C LYS A 421 -38.73 63.20 -17.30
N PHE A 422 -37.53 62.67 -17.52
CA PHE A 422 -36.56 62.42 -16.46
C PHE A 422 -36.04 63.74 -15.87
N GLN A 423 -35.73 64.73 -16.72
CA GLN A 423 -35.30 66.06 -16.27
C GLN A 423 -36.38 66.74 -15.41
N ARG A 424 -37.64 66.73 -15.86
CA ARG A 424 -38.77 67.23 -15.08
C ARG A 424 -38.95 66.51 -13.75
N PHE A 425 -38.74 65.20 -13.73
CA PHE A 425 -38.81 64.40 -12.50
C PHE A 425 -37.71 64.79 -11.50
N ILE A 426 -36.46 64.95 -11.95
CA ILE A 426 -35.35 65.38 -11.09
C ILE A 426 -35.61 66.79 -10.55
N GLU A 427 -35.99 67.75 -11.41
CA GLU A 427 -36.29 69.13 -10.99
C GLU A 427 -37.42 69.19 -9.96
N SER A 428 -38.52 68.46 -10.20
CA SER A 428 -39.64 68.38 -9.26
C SER A 428 -39.24 67.72 -7.94
N SER A 429 -38.46 66.62 -7.98
CA SER A 429 -38.06 65.88 -6.79
C SER A 429 -37.06 66.66 -5.94
N SER A 430 -36.09 67.33 -6.57
CA SER A 430 -35.17 68.25 -5.89
C SER A 430 -35.91 69.45 -5.29
N GLY A 431 -36.97 69.93 -5.96
CA GLY A 431 -37.87 70.96 -5.43
C GLY A 431 -38.58 70.52 -4.15
N PHE A 432 -39.18 69.32 -4.15
CA PHE A 432 -39.82 68.74 -2.96
C PHE A 432 -38.84 68.49 -1.81
N VAL A 433 -37.62 68.02 -2.09
CA VAL A 433 -36.57 67.85 -1.07
C VAL A 433 -36.14 69.19 -0.46
N SER A 434 -35.98 70.22 -1.30
CA SER A 434 -35.63 71.57 -0.82
C SER A 434 -36.74 72.20 0.02
N GLU A 435 -38.00 71.96 -0.35
CA GLU A 435 -39.15 72.40 0.44
C GLU A 435 -39.23 71.65 1.78
N ASN A 436 -39.00 70.33 1.78
CA ASN A 436 -38.94 69.55 3.02
C ASN A 436 -37.81 70.03 3.95
N GLU A 437 -36.64 70.32 3.41
CA GLU A 437 -35.54 70.91 4.19
C GLU A 437 -35.95 72.24 4.83
N ARG A 438 -36.65 73.11 4.07
CA ARG A 438 -37.14 74.38 4.59
C ARG A 438 -38.17 74.20 5.71
N ILE A 439 -39.06 73.22 5.57
CA ILE A 439 -40.07 72.88 6.60
C ILE A 439 -39.37 72.37 7.86
N ILE A 440 -38.44 71.41 7.75
CA ILE A 440 -37.71 70.85 8.91
C ILE A 440 -36.95 71.95 9.64
N ARG A 441 -36.26 72.85 8.92
CA ARG A 441 -35.51 73.96 9.51
C ARG A 441 -36.40 75.01 10.18
N LYS A 442 -37.62 75.23 9.69
CA LYS A 442 -38.54 76.25 10.23
C LYS A 442 -39.26 75.79 11.49
N HIS A 443 -39.39 74.48 11.72
CA HIS A 443 -40.12 73.91 12.84
C HIS A 443 -39.19 73.28 13.87
N SER A 444 -39.17 73.82 15.09
CA SER A 444 -38.38 73.29 16.22
C SER A 444 -39.08 72.17 16.99
N GLN A 445 -40.35 71.90 16.69
CA GLN A 445 -41.16 70.84 17.27
C GLN A 445 -42.10 70.26 16.20
N ALA A 446 -42.57 69.02 16.43
CA ALA A 446 -43.53 68.36 15.56
C ALA A 446 -44.84 69.16 15.46
N ASP A 447 -45.10 69.70 14.26
CA ASP A 447 -46.38 70.31 13.90
C ASP A 447 -47.12 69.36 12.95
N GLY A 448 -48.38 69.07 13.26
CA GLY A 448 -49.20 68.13 12.48
C GLY A 448 -49.41 68.58 11.03
N ALA A 449 -49.48 69.89 10.79
CA ALA A 449 -49.58 70.44 9.44
C ALA A 449 -48.26 70.28 8.66
N ALA A 450 -47.12 70.55 9.31
CA ALA A 450 -45.79 70.37 8.73
C ALA A 450 -45.47 68.90 8.41
N LEU A 451 -45.78 67.97 9.32
CA LEU A 451 -45.60 66.52 9.10
C LEU A 451 -46.47 65.99 7.96
N ALA A 452 -47.72 66.46 7.87
CA ALA A 452 -48.59 66.11 6.75
C ALA A 452 -48.01 66.59 5.40
N GLU A 453 -47.36 67.74 5.38
CA GLU A 453 -46.70 68.27 4.19
C GLU A 453 -45.40 67.53 3.84
N LEU A 454 -44.55 67.23 4.82
CA LEU A 454 -43.33 66.42 4.64
C LEU A 454 -43.65 65.04 4.07
N PHE A 455 -44.65 64.37 4.66
CA PHE A 455 -45.15 63.07 4.20
C PHE A 455 -45.72 63.17 2.79
N ARG A 456 -46.55 64.17 2.48
CA ARG A 456 -47.13 64.36 1.14
C ARG A 456 -46.05 64.57 0.08
N ASN A 457 -45.03 65.35 0.38
CA ASN A 457 -43.92 65.61 -0.52
C ASN A 457 -43.12 64.31 -0.79
N MET A 458 -42.77 63.54 0.25
CA MET A 458 -42.11 62.24 0.08
C MET A 458 -42.99 61.22 -0.65
N HIS A 459 -44.30 61.18 -0.34
CA HIS A 459 -45.27 60.33 -1.03
C HIS A 459 -45.34 60.65 -2.53
N THR A 460 -45.26 61.93 -2.88
CA THR A 460 -45.27 62.40 -4.28
C THR A 460 -43.98 62.03 -5.01
N ILE A 461 -42.82 62.17 -4.37
CA ILE A 461 -41.54 61.70 -4.93
C ILE A 461 -41.59 60.18 -5.12
N LYS A 462 -42.04 59.42 -4.13
CA LYS A 462 -42.17 57.95 -4.19
C LYS A 462 -43.10 57.51 -5.33
N GLY A 463 -44.26 58.15 -5.47
CA GLY A 463 -45.22 57.85 -6.54
C GLY A 463 -44.64 58.13 -7.93
N SER A 464 -43.90 59.23 -8.06
CA SER A 464 -43.24 59.61 -9.31
C SER A 464 -42.07 58.66 -9.63
N ALA A 465 -41.25 58.28 -8.64
CA ALA A 465 -40.16 57.32 -8.79
C ALA A 465 -40.66 55.93 -9.20
N ARG A 466 -41.77 55.46 -8.60
CA ARG A 466 -42.43 54.19 -8.99
C ARG A 466 -42.98 54.21 -10.41
N THR A 467 -43.55 55.34 -10.84
CA THR A 467 -44.08 55.50 -12.21
C THR A 467 -42.99 55.30 -13.27
N TYR A 468 -41.77 55.72 -12.95
CA TYR A 468 -40.59 55.56 -13.81
C TYR A 468 -39.76 54.31 -13.49
N ASN A 469 -40.23 53.46 -12.56
CA ASN A 469 -39.55 52.26 -12.10
C ASN A 469 -38.11 52.52 -11.61
N LEU A 470 -37.88 53.63 -10.90
CA LEU A 470 -36.61 53.95 -10.26
C LEU A 470 -36.55 53.24 -8.90
N GLN A 471 -36.11 51.97 -8.86
CA GLN A 471 -36.31 51.10 -7.70
C GLN A 471 -35.45 51.53 -6.51
N TYR A 472 -34.17 51.85 -6.75
CA TYR A 472 -33.29 52.29 -5.67
C TYR A 472 -33.78 53.61 -5.05
N LEU A 473 -34.21 54.58 -5.86
CA LEU A 473 -34.77 55.84 -5.34
C LEU A 473 -36.09 55.61 -4.60
N THR A 474 -36.94 54.72 -5.11
CA THR A 474 -38.21 54.35 -4.45
C THR A 474 -37.97 53.80 -3.05
N ASN A 475 -36.96 52.94 -2.87
CA ASN A 475 -36.63 52.35 -1.58
C ASN A 475 -36.10 53.40 -0.60
N VAL A 476 -35.14 54.23 -1.02
CA VAL A 476 -34.59 55.29 -0.18
C VAL A 476 -35.68 56.28 0.26
N VAL A 477 -36.56 56.69 -0.65
CA VAL A 477 -37.68 57.59 -0.32
C VAL A 477 -38.71 56.92 0.58
N HIS A 478 -38.92 55.60 0.43
CA HIS A 478 -39.86 54.86 1.27
C HIS A 478 -39.42 54.80 2.73
N GLU A 479 -38.12 54.63 3.00
CA GLU A 479 -37.57 54.66 4.37
C GLU A 479 -37.86 56.02 5.05
N THR A 480 -37.57 57.12 4.36
CA THR A 480 -37.82 58.48 4.87
C THR A 480 -39.32 58.79 5.01
N GLU A 481 -40.14 58.37 4.06
CA GLU A 481 -41.60 58.51 4.14
C GLU A 481 -42.20 57.74 5.31
N GLN A 482 -41.70 56.51 5.56
CA GLN A 482 -42.14 55.67 6.68
C GLN A 482 -41.78 56.33 8.02
N ARG A 483 -40.59 56.94 8.12
CA ARG A 483 -40.22 57.73 9.30
C ARG A 483 -41.17 58.90 9.56
N TYR A 484 -41.54 59.64 8.51
CA TYR A 484 -42.52 60.73 8.64
C TYR A 484 -43.93 60.23 8.98
N HIS A 485 -44.30 59.02 8.55
CA HIS A 485 -45.54 58.36 8.95
C HIS A 485 -45.55 58.02 10.44
N GLU A 486 -44.47 57.42 10.94
CA GLU A 486 -44.31 57.05 12.35
C GLU A 486 -44.35 58.27 13.26
N LEU A 487 -43.79 59.40 12.84
CA LEU A 487 -43.86 60.68 13.55
C LEU A 487 -45.26 61.33 13.54
N ARG A 488 -46.15 60.90 12.63
CA ARG A 488 -47.53 61.41 12.53
C ARG A 488 -48.49 60.65 13.46
N GLU A 489 -48.18 59.41 13.81
CA GLU A 489 -49.03 58.60 14.69
C GLU A 489 -48.81 59.01 16.15
N ALA A 490 -49.87 59.56 16.76
CA ALA A 490 -49.82 60.18 18.10
C ALA A 490 -49.45 59.23 19.27
N ASP A 491 -49.33 57.93 19.00
CA ASP A 491 -49.03 56.88 20.00
C ASP A 491 -47.58 56.36 19.91
N ALA A 492 -46.80 56.85 18.94
CA ALA A 492 -45.40 56.50 18.78
C ALA A 492 -44.56 57.57 19.47
N GLY A 493 -43.92 57.25 20.60
CA GLY A 493 -43.09 58.17 21.41
C GLY A 493 -41.81 58.70 20.75
N HIS A 494 -41.82 58.93 19.44
CA HIS A 494 -40.72 59.46 18.66
C HIS A 494 -40.68 60.99 18.79
N ALA A 495 -39.60 61.50 19.37
CA ALA A 495 -39.35 62.93 19.47
C ALA A 495 -38.92 63.49 18.11
N TRP A 496 -39.36 64.71 17.80
CA TRP A 496 -38.88 65.48 16.65
C TRP A 496 -37.38 65.78 16.82
N ASP A 497 -36.53 65.07 16.09
CA ASP A 497 -35.09 65.31 16.03
C ASP A 497 -34.73 65.90 14.65
N GLN A 498 -34.36 67.18 14.65
CA GLN A 498 -34.02 67.86 13.40
C GLN A 498 -32.77 67.28 12.74
N ASP A 499 -31.78 66.80 13.50
CA ASP A 499 -30.52 66.30 12.94
C ASP A 499 -30.73 64.94 12.26
N ASP A 500 -31.51 64.05 12.89
CA ASP A 500 -31.90 62.75 12.31
C ASP A 500 -32.73 62.95 11.03
N LEU A 501 -33.75 63.82 11.06
CA LEU A 501 -34.61 64.11 9.90
C LEU A 501 -33.82 64.76 8.75
N MET A 502 -32.84 65.61 9.06
CA MET A 502 -31.96 66.20 8.07
C MET A 502 -30.99 65.17 7.48
N GLN A 503 -30.48 64.23 8.28
CA GLN A 503 -29.60 63.15 7.81
C GLN A 503 -30.34 62.18 6.89
N GLU A 504 -31.58 61.82 7.21
CA GLU A 504 -32.42 60.99 6.34
C GLU A 504 -32.76 61.71 5.02
N LEU A 505 -33.15 62.99 5.10
CA LEU A 505 -33.43 63.79 3.90
C LEU A 505 -32.18 63.97 3.02
N ALA A 506 -30.99 64.03 3.62
CA ALA A 506 -29.73 64.05 2.90
C ALA A 506 -29.50 62.76 2.10
N ARG A 507 -29.90 61.58 2.60
CA ARG A 507 -29.82 60.31 1.84
C ARG A 507 -30.72 60.34 0.61
N VAL A 508 -31.94 60.87 0.73
CA VAL A 508 -32.86 61.05 -0.41
C VAL A 508 -32.27 62.01 -1.44
N ARG A 509 -31.68 63.12 -0.98
CA ARG A 509 -31.00 64.08 -1.86
C ARG A 509 -29.84 63.43 -2.61
N GLU A 510 -28.98 62.72 -1.91
CA GLU A 510 -27.81 62.03 -2.49
C GLU A 510 -28.24 60.98 -3.52
N ALA A 511 -29.33 60.25 -3.25
CA ALA A 511 -29.92 59.35 -4.23
C ALA A 511 -30.36 60.11 -5.50
N ILE A 512 -31.15 61.18 -5.37
CA ILE A 512 -31.61 61.99 -6.51
C ILE A 512 -30.42 62.58 -7.29
N GLU A 513 -29.40 63.10 -6.59
CA GLU A 513 -28.18 63.63 -7.19
C GLU A 513 -27.37 62.54 -7.91
N SER A 514 -27.34 61.32 -7.39
CA SER A 514 -26.72 60.18 -8.06
C SER A 514 -27.42 59.87 -9.40
N TYR A 515 -28.75 59.85 -9.42
CA TYR A 515 -29.53 59.71 -10.65
C TYR A 515 -29.30 60.86 -11.63
N ALA A 516 -29.28 62.10 -11.15
CA ALA A 516 -29.03 63.29 -11.96
C ALA A 516 -27.61 63.26 -12.58
N THR A 517 -26.61 62.92 -11.77
CA THR A 517 -25.21 62.82 -12.19
C THR A 517 -25.01 61.71 -13.22
N ILE A 518 -25.67 60.56 -13.03
CA ILE A 518 -25.63 59.48 -14.02
C ILE A 518 -26.25 59.93 -15.35
N ASN A 519 -27.40 60.60 -15.31
CA ASN A 519 -28.07 61.13 -16.50
C ASN A 519 -27.21 62.15 -17.27
N GLU A 520 -26.60 63.10 -16.58
CA GLU A 520 -25.82 64.17 -17.22
C GLU A 520 -24.41 63.70 -17.61
N VAL A 521 -23.66 63.12 -16.67
CA VAL A 521 -22.22 62.83 -16.82
C VAL A 521 -21.98 61.48 -17.50
N SER A 522 -22.76 60.45 -17.15
CA SER A 522 -22.53 59.09 -17.66
C SER A 522 -23.27 58.83 -18.98
N LEU A 523 -24.46 59.42 -19.17
CA LEU A 523 -25.27 59.25 -20.37
C LEU A 523 -25.21 60.44 -21.34
N GLY A 524 -24.63 61.57 -20.95
CA GLY A 524 -24.47 62.75 -21.81
C GLY A 524 -25.79 63.44 -22.19
N ARG A 525 -26.88 63.14 -21.48
CA ARG A 525 -28.20 63.76 -21.65
C ARG A 525 -28.18 65.15 -21.04
N LYS A 526 -27.64 66.13 -21.79
CA LYS A 526 -27.54 67.52 -21.37
C LYS A 526 -28.91 68.19 -21.49
N GLY A 527 -29.47 68.55 -20.34
CA GLY A 527 -30.58 69.49 -20.26
C GLY A 527 -30.26 70.78 -21.00
N ALA A 528 -31.07 71.11 -22.01
CA ALA A 528 -31.02 72.36 -22.73
C ALA A 528 -31.40 73.52 -21.79
N ALA A 529 -30.43 74.05 -21.05
CA ALA A 529 -30.63 75.21 -20.20
C ALA A 529 -29.55 76.28 -20.48
N ARG A 530 -29.88 77.15 -21.46
CA ARG A 530 -29.54 78.58 -21.64
C ARG A 530 -29.04 78.92 -23.04
N GLY A 531 -29.89 79.60 -23.81
CA GLY A 531 -29.52 80.32 -25.04
C GLY A 531 -30.73 80.47 -25.97
N GLY A 532 -31.29 81.68 -26.05
CA GLY A 532 -32.57 81.97 -26.69
C GLY A 532 -32.61 81.95 -28.22
N HIS A 533 -33.85 81.96 -28.71
CA HIS A 533 -34.33 82.21 -30.08
C HIS A 533 -33.30 82.69 -31.12
N VAL A 534 -33.07 81.88 -32.15
CA VAL A 534 -32.89 82.35 -33.54
C VAL A 534 -33.53 81.35 -34.49
N GLU A 535 -34.58 81.78 -35.19
CA GLU A 535 -35.20 81.07 -36.31
C GLU A 535 -34.27 81.01 -37.54
N HIS A 536 -34.45 79.96 -38.33
CA HIS A 536 -34.17 79.87 -39.78
C HIS A 536 -32.70 79.84 -40.26
N TYR A 537 -31.95 78.79 -39.89
CA TYR A 537 -30.87 78.30 -40.76
C TYR A 537 -30.98 76.77 -40.92
N LEU A 538 -31.06 76.31 -42.17
CA LEU A 538 -30.84 74.89 -42.51
C LEU A 538 -29.34 74.71 -42.79
N MET A 539 -28.67 73.85 -42.02
CA MET A 539 -27.27 73.50 -42.28
C MET A 539 -27.20 72.53 -43.47
N VAL A 540 -26.47 72.90 -44.52
CA VAL A 540 -26.26 72.07 -45.70
C VAL A 540 -24.78 71.74 -45.83
N ASP A 541 -24.45 70.48 -46.13
CA ASP A 541 -23.07 70.08 -46.32
C ASP A 541 -22.44 70.89 -47.47
N ARG A 542 -21.32 71.53 -47.15
CA ARG A 542 -20.58 72.41 -48.06
C ARG A 542 -20.05 71.67 -49.29
N ALA A 543 -19.89 70.35 -49.23
CA ALA A 543 -19.56 69.49 -50.36
C ALA A 543 -20.69 69.44 -51.40
N HIS A 544 -21.94 69.29 -50.96
CA HIS A 544 -23.11 69.22 -51.85
C HIS A 544 -23.34 70.54 -52.60
N ILE A 545 -23.08 71.67 -51.93
CA ILE A 545 -23.13 73.00 -52.56
C ILE A 545 -22.03 73.16 -53.60
N ARG A 546 -20.80 72.73 -53.30
CA ARG A 546 -19.67 72.78 -54.25
C ARG A 546 -19.90 71.93 -55.49
N GLU A 547 -20.42 70.72 -55.31
CA GLU A 547 -20.71 69.82 -56.44
C GLU A 547 -21.82 70.38 -57.33
N SER A 548 -22.87 70.95 -56.74
CA SER A 548 -23.95 71.60 -57.48
C SER A 548 -23.46 72.83 -58.26
N LEU A 549 -22.56 73.63 -57.67
CA LEU A 549 -21.93 74.77 -58.35
C LEU A 549 -21.01 74.30 -59.49
N HIS A 550 -20.22 73.25 -59.28
CA HIS A 550 -19.35 72.71 -60.33
C HIS A 550 -20.14 72.20 -61.54
N LEU A 551 -21.27 71.52 -61.30
CA LEU A 551 -22.17 71.08 -62.36
C LEU A 551 -22.77 72.25 -63.14
N LEU A 552 -23.09 73.36 -62.46
CA LEU A 552 -23.59 74.59 -63.09
C LEU A 552 -22.51 75.30 -63.94
N GLU A 553 -21.26 75.26 -63.50
CA GLU A 553 -20.14 75.96 -64.17
C GLU A 553 -19.58 75.17 -65.37
N THR A 554 -19.73 73.85 -65.39
CA THR A 554 -19.12 72.98 -66.41
C THR A 554 -20.07 72.53 -67.51
N ALA A 555 -21.38 72.74 -67.36
CA ALA A 555 -22.36 72.33 -68.36
C ALA A 555 -22.23 73.14 -69.66
N ASN A 556 -22.14 72.44 -70.79
CA ASN A 556 -22.03 73.09 -72.09
C ASN A 556 -23.38 73.66 -72.53
N VAL A 557 -23.48 74.99 -72.56
CA VAL A 557 -24.74 75.73 -72.84
C VAL A 557 -25.26 75.51 -74.27
N ALA A 558 -24.46 74.93 -75.17
CA ALA A 558 -24.87 74.58 -76.53
C ALA A 558 -25.54 73.19 -76.64
N ASN A 559 -25.46 72.34 -75.61
CA ASN A 559 -26.01 70.99 -75.60
C ASN A 559 -27.24 70.89 -74.69
N HIS A 560 -28.43 70.69 -75.29
CA HIS A 560 -29.69 70.67 -74.55
C HIS A 560 -29.78 69.52 -73.54
N ASP A 561 -29.26 68.34 -73.87
CA ASP A 561 -29.37 67.16 -73.01
C ASP A 561 -28.51 67.30 -71.74
N GLU A 562 -27.34 67.94 -71.85
CA GLU A 562 -26.48 68.24 -70.70
C GLU A 562 -27.11 69.25 -69.74
N LEU A 563 -27.80 70.26 -70.27
CA LEU A 563 -28.52 71.25 -69.46
C LEU A 563 -29.69 70.60 -68.69
N VAL A 564 -30.40 69.66 -69.30
CA VAL A 564 -31.49 68.92 -68.63
C VAL A 564 -30.94 68.01 -67.54
N ALA A 565 -29.85 67.28 -67.82
CA ALA A 565 -29.20 66.43 -66.82
C ALA A 565 -28.65 67.22 -65.62
N MET A 566 -28.04 68.38 -65.89
CA MET A 566 -27.56 69.31 -64.86
C MET A 566 -28.72 69.80 -63.99
N ARG A 567 -29.82 70.26 -64.59
CA ARG A 567 -31.02 70.72 -63.87
C ARG A 567 -31.54 69.63 -62.93
N ASP A 568 -31.68 68.40 -63.43
CA ASP A 568 -32.23 67.29 -62.65
C ASP A 568 -31.32 66.87 -61.49
N ALA A 569 -29.99 66.95 -61.68
CA ALA A 569 -29.03 66.69 -60.62
C ALA A 569 -29.12 67.73 -59.50
N VAL A 570 -29.12 69.03 -59.84
CA VAL A 570 -29.26 70.11 -58.85
C VAL A 570 -30.60 70.02 -58.11
N HIS A 571 -31.68 69.70 -58.83
CA HIS A 571 -33.01 69.56 -58.24
C HIS A 571 -33.12 68.36 -57.28
N ARG A 572 -32.40 67.26 -57.54
CA ARG A 572 -32.28 66.14 -56.58
C ARG A 572 -31.52 66.55 -55.32
N THR A 573 -30.39 67.25 -55.46
CA THR A 573 -29.58 67.69 -54.32
C THR A 573 -30.35 68.64 -53.41
N LEU A 574 -31.10 69.59 -53.98
CA LEU A 574 -31.94 70.52 -53.22
C LEU A 574 -33.10 69.84 -52.47
N ARG A 575 -33.61 68.70 -52.96
CA ARG A 575 -34.66 67.93 -52.26
C ARG A 575 -34.17 67.18 -51.02
N LEU A 576 -32.87 66.92 -50.91
CA LEU A 576 -32.26 66.22 -49.79
C LEU A 576 -31.82 67.17 -48.66
N VAL A 577 -31.95 68.48 -48.88
CA VAL A 577 -31.60 69.52 -47.91
C VAL A 577 -32.64 69.51 -46.77
N GLY A 578 -32.21 69.15 -45.56
CA GLY A 578 -33.06 69.07 -44.36
C GLY A 578 -33.53 67.67 -43.97
N THR A 579 -33.07 66.62 -44.65
CA THR A 579 -33.34 65.23 -44.28
C THR A 579 -32.07 64.58 -43.72
N GLU A 580 -32.13 64.02 -42.51
CA GLU A 580 -31.06 63.19 -41.96
C GLU A 580 -31.21 61.74 -42.41
N SER A 581 -30.08 61.08 -42.68
CA SER A 581 -30.11 59.64 -42.93
C SER A 581 -30.36 58.87 -41.62
N VAL A 582 -31.06 57.72 -41.70
CA VAL A 582 -31.28 56.85 -40.54
C VAL A 582 -29.95 56.44 -39.87
N GLY A 583 -28.85 56.41 -40.62
CA GLY A 583 -27.51 56.15 -40.09
C GLY A 583 -26.96 57.27 -39.22
N GLU A 584 -27.21 58.53 -39.56
CA GLU A 584 -26.78 59.70 -38.76
C GLU A 584 -27.63 59.89 -37.50
N ALA A 585 -28.95 59.68 -37.59
CA ALA A 585 -29.84 59.72 -36.43
C ALA A 585 -29.49 58.67 -35.37
N LEU A 586 -28.89 57.54 -35.79
CA LEU A 586 -28.43 56.47 -34.91
C LEU A 586 -26.93 56.58 -34.57
N ALA A 587 -26.20 57.56 -35.11
CA ALA A 587 -24.74 57.66 -34.95
C ALA A 587 -24.34 57.87 -33.49
N GLY A 588 -25.05 58.70 -32.71
CA GLY A 588 -24.74 58.89 -31.29
C GLY A 588 -24.94 57.62 -30.44
N VAL A 589 -25.93 56.79 -30.78
CA VAL A 589 -26.15 55.49 -30.15
C VAL A 589 -25.06 54.49 -30.59
N LEU A 590 -24.64 54.53 -31.85
CA LEU A 590 -23.58 53.68 -32.38
C LEU A 590 -22.18 54.09 -31.89
N GLU A 591 -21.94 55.37 -31.62
CA GLU A 591 -20.66 55.92 -31.11
C GLU A 591 -20.47 55.68 -29.61
N SER A 592 -21.55 55.49 -28.84
CA SER A 592 -21.49 55.11 -27.43
C SER A 592 -21.29 53.60 -27.20
N LEU A 593 -21.54 52.75 -28.20
CA LEU A 593 -21.30 51.30 -28.11
C LEU A 593 -19.81 50.93 -27.92
N PRO A 594 -18.83 51.59 -28.57
CA PRO A 594 -17.41 51.36 -28.30
C PRO A 594 -16.95 51.66 -26.87
N SER A 595 -17.53 52.66 -26.18
CA SER A 595 -17.15 53.00 -24.79
C SER A 595 -17.72 51.98 -23.79
N LEU A 596 -18.96 51.53 -24.01
CA LEU A 596 -19.56 50.35 -23.35
C LEU A 596 -18.75 49.07 -23.62
N ARG A 597 -18.27 48.86 -24.85
CA ARG A 597 -17.43 47.70 -25.18
C ARG A 597 -16.05 47.75 -24.52
N ARG A 598 -15.48 48.96 -24.31
CA ARG A 598 -14.19 49.14 -23.60
C ARG A 598 -14.32 48.94 -22.09
N SER A 599 -15.44 49.29 -21.47
CA SER A 599 -15.67 49.01 -20.04
C SER A 599 -15.79 47.51 -19.78
N TRP A 600 -16.48 46.77 -20.67
CA TRP A 600 -16.57 45.30 -20.61
C TRP A 600 -15.24 44.58 -20.90
N ALA A 601 -14.38 45.14 -21.76
CA ALA A 601 -13.09 44.52 -22.11
C ALA A 601 -12.02 44.60 -21.00
N ARG A 602 -12.17 45.49 -20.00
CA ARG A 602 -11.25 45.58 -18.85
C ARG A 602 -11.47 44.49 -17.80
N GLN A 603 -12.61 43.78 -17.81
CA GLN A 603 -12.93 42.68 -16.89
C GLN A 603 -12.59 41.29 -17.47
N ARG A 604 -11.53 41.16 -18.28
CA ARG A 604 -10.95 39.84 -18.57
C ARG A 604 -9.79 39.59 -17.61
N PRO A 605 -9.84 38.55 -16.74
CA PRO A 605 -8.67 38.18 -15.97
C PRO A 605 -7.54 37.79 -16.92
N LYS A 606 -6.34 38.33 -16.67
CA LYS A 606 -5.11 37.90 -17.34
C LYS A 606 -4.84 36.45 -16.94
N CYS A 607 -5.15 35.49 -17.81
CA CYS A 607 -4.63 34.14 -17.69
C CYS A 607 -3.10 34.18 -17.88
N VAL A 608 -2.38 34.02 -16.77
CA VAL A 608 -0.94 33.72 -16.75
C VAL A 608 -0.81 32.21 -16.52
N SER A 609 -0.49 31.46 -17.59
CA SER A 609 0.27 30.18 -17.58
C SER A 609 -0.01 29.34 -18.85
N PRO A 610 1.01 28.74 -19.50
CA PRO A 610 0.87 28.12 -20.81
C PRO A 610 0.80 26.58 -20.75
N ILE A 611 -0.30 25.96 -20.31
CA ILE A 611 -0.43 24.47 -20.40
C ILE A 611 -1.79 23.95 -20.93
N THR A 612 -2.83 24.77 -21.12
CA THR A 612 -4.17 24.25 -21.48
C THR A 612 -4.70 24.73 -22.83
N ALA A 613 -3.87 24.71 -23.88
CA ALA A 613 -4.28 25.10 -25.24
C ALA A 613 -5.00 23.99 -26.04
N THR A 614 -4.92 22.72 -25.65
CA THR A 614 -5.38 21.61 -26.52
C THR A 614 -6.82 21.15 -26.24
N VAL A 615 -7.38 21.43 -25.05
CA VAL A 615 -8.72 20.93 -24.67
C VAL A 615 -9.84 21.96 -24.93
N CYS A 616 -9.53 23.26 -24.91
CA CYS A 616 -10.53 24.32 -25.13
C CYS A 616 -10.88 24.53 -26.63
N ALA A 617 -10.00 24.12 -27.56
CA ALA A 617 -10.22 24.27 -29.00
C ALA A 617 -11.25 23.27 -29.58
N ALA A 618 -11.54 22.18 -28.87
CA ALA A 618 -12.47 21.14 -29.33
C ALA A 618 -13.95 21.47 -29.01
N MET A 619 -14.23 22.18 -27.91
CA MET A 619 -15.61 22.50 -27.51
C MET A 619 -16.18 23.76 -28.21
N LEU A 620 -15.36 24.71 -28.64
CA LEU A 620 -15.82 25.93 -29.32
C LEU A 620 -16.17 25.76 -30.81
N ARG A 621 -15.80 24.62 -31.44
CA ARG A 621 -16.20 24.33 -32.83
C ARG A 621 -17.62 23.77 -32.96
N ALA A 622 -18.26 23.32 -31.88
CA ALA A 622 -19.57 22.69 -31.93
C ALA A 622 -20.77 23.65 -31.71
N HIS A 623 -20.53 24.92 -31.38
CA HIS A 623 -21.61 25.89 -31.10
C HIS A 623 -21.65 27.11 -32.03
N CYS A 624 -20.77 27.18 -33.04
CA CYS A 624 -20.72 28.29 -34.00
C CYS A 624 -21.41 27.96 -35.35
N ALA A 625 -21.96 26.75 -35.52
CA ALA A 625 -22.52 26.28 -36.79
C ALA A 625 -23.97 26.73 -37.07
N THR A 626 -24.66 27.35 -36.11
CA THR A 626 -26.12 27.60 -36.22
C THR A 626 -26.53 29.07 -36.40
N SER A 627 -25.58 30.02 -36.46
CA SER A 627 -25.92 31.46 -36.54
C SER A 627 -25.37 32.20 -37.78
N SER A 628 -24.72 31.49 -38.71
CA SER A 628 -24.07 32.10 -39.90
C SER A 628 -24.81 31.88 -41.23
N CYS A 629 -26.14 31.69 -41.21
CA CYS A 629 -26.93 31.46 -42.44
C CYS A 629 -27.68 32.69 -42.98
N ILE A 630 -27.65 33.85 -42.33
CA ILE A 630 -28.44 35.03 -42.79
C ILE A 630 -27.56 36.17 -43.34
N CYS A 631 -26.27 36.25 -43.01
CA CYS A 631 -25.38 37.31 -43.53
C CYS A 631 -24.62 36.94 -44.84
N CYS A 632 -24.65 35.69 -45.29
CA CYS A 632 -23.85 35.25 -46.45
C CYS A 632 -24.58 35.40 -47.81
N ALA A 633 -25.86 35.78 -47.83
CA ALA A 633 -26.67 35.80 -49.05
C ALA A 633 -26.66 37.14 -49.83
N ILE A 634 -25.92 38.18 -49.38
CA ILE A 634 -25.96 39.52 -50.02
C ILE A 634 -24.60 39.94 -50.63
N ARG A 635 -23.54 39.12 -50.54
CA ARG A 635 -22.18 39.50 -51.01
C ARG A 635 -21.65 38.76 -52.26
N SER A 636 -22.48 37.99 -52.96
CA SER A 636 -22.05 37.12 -54.07
C SER A 636 -22.32 37.65 -55.49
N THR A 637 -22.51 38.96 -55.67
CA THR A 637 -22.81 39.53 -57.01
C THR A 637 -21.81 40.57 -57.54
N THR A 638 -20.67 40.81 -56.87
CA THR A 638 -19.76 41.92 -57.28
C THR A 638 -18.28 41.57 -57.44
N VAL A 639 -17.87 40.29 -57.45
CA VAL A 639 -16.43 39.92 -57.55
C VAL A 639 -16.09 39.09 -58.80
N LEU A 640 -17.04 38.84 -59.71
CA LEU A 640 -16.77 38.13 -60.96
C LEU A 640 -16.57 39.11 -62.15
N LYS A 641 -15.52 39.94 -62.12
CA LYS A 641 -15.06 40.68 -63.33
C LYS A 641 -13.62 41.24 -63.32
N ALA A 642 -12.75 40.87 -62.38
CA ALA A 642 -11.40 41.46 -62.27
C ALA A 642 -10.27 40.43 -62.11
N ALA A 643 -10.34 39.30 -62.83
CA ALA A 643 -9.27 38.29 -62.81
C ALA A 643 -9.03 37.62 -64.17
N THR A 644 -8.88 38.43 -65.22
CA THR A 644 -8.36 37.97 -66.53
C THR A 644 -7.76 39.16 -67.30
N SER A 645 -6.60 39.67 -66.87
CA SER A 645 -5.66 40.43 -67.72
C SER A 645 -4.46 41.00 -66.93
N ALA A 646 -3.61 40.17 -66.33
CA ALA A 646 -2.30 40.64 -65.85
C ALA A 646 -1.36 39.47 -65.50
N SER A 647 -0.98 38.66 -66.50
CA SER A 647 0.15 37.73 -66.37
C SER A 647 0.75 37.39 -67.73
N ARG A 648 1.27 38.41 -68.43
CA ARG A 648 2.26 38.23 -69.52
C ARG A 648 3.05 39.52 -69.66
N THR A 649 4.36 39.38 -69.86
CA THR A 649 5.43 40.40 -69.84
C THR A 649 5.83 40.82 -68.41
N ALA A 650 7.03 40.56 -67.90
CA ALA A 650 8.33 40.50 -68.54
C ALA A 650 9.28 39.49 -67.89
N SER A 651 9.90 38.63 -68.71
CA SER A 651 11.27 38.16 -68.47
C SER A 651 12.03 38.23 -69.79
N ARG A 652 12.92 39.22 -69.90
CA ARG A 652 14.15 39.17 -70.71
C ARG A 652 14.96 40.45 -70.46
N ARG A 653 16.11 40.26 -69.77
CA ARG A 653 17.44 40.87 -70.03
C ARG A 653 17.49 42.40 -70.08
N ARG A 654 18.32 43.09 -69.30
CA ARG A 654 19.78 42.97 -69.18
C ARG A 654 20.29 44.00 -68.16
N VAL A 655 21.37 43.61 -67.46
CA VAL A 655 22.43 44.41 -66.79
C VAL A 655 22.00 45.27 -65.62
#